data_AF-O65511-F1
#
_entry.id   AF-O65511-F1
#
_cell.length_a   1.000
_cell.length_b   1.000
_cell.length_c   1.000
_cell.angle_alpha   90.00
_cell.angle_beta   90.00
_cell.angle_gamma   90.00
#
_symmetry.space_group_name_H-M   'P 1'
#
loop_
_entity.id
_entity.type
_entity.pdbx_description
1 polymer ?
#
loop_
_entity_poly.entity_id
_entity_poly.type
_entity_poly.pdbx_seq_one_letter_code
_entity_poly.pdbx_strand_id
1 'polypeptide(L)'
;MSSELGFALLTTFTVLLSYLSFSNGLLQPRRISHGLSKSSNFCFSFVIEIQNSLQNPSYQFQLFLILFQDHRKFRQRYYEYLDHLRVPDGPIFLMICGEGPCNGITNNYISVLAKKFDAGIVSLEHRYYGKSSPFKSLATKNLKYLSSKQALSDLATFRQYYQATCFGICLWMQDSLNVKFNRSSNVENPWFFFGVSYSGALSAWFRLKFPHLTCGSLASSAVVRAVYEFPEFDQQIAESAGPECETALQETNKLLELGLKVNNRAVKALFNATELDVDADFLYLIADAGVMAMFIWQIQYGNPDKLCVPLVEAQKNGGDLVEAYAKYVREFCMGVFGQSSKTYSRKHLLDTAVTLESADRLWWFQVCTEVAYFQVAPANDSIRSHQINTEYHLDLCKSLFGKGVYPEVDATNLYYGSDKIAVSSHLLILNFVATKIIFTNGSQDPWRHASKQTSSPDLPSYIMTCHNCGHGSDLRGCPQSAMVIEGDAQNCSSPDAVNKDHREFKQRYYEYLDHLRVPDGPIFMMICGEGPCNGIPNDYITVLAKKFDAGIVSLEHRYYGKSSPFKSLATENLKYLSSKQALFDLAAFRQYYQASTSLMDSLNVKFNRSGDVENPWFFFGASYSGALSAWFRLKFPHLTCGSLASSAVVRAVYEFPEFDQQIGESAGPECKAALQETNKLLELGLKVNNRAVKALFNATELDVDADFLYLIADAEVMAIQYGNPDKLCVPLVEAQKNRDDLVRPRLSSQMGHRIHGVMHPNRPHLLNHSDKYFLCDTNKLILDDTVPSYIVTCHNCGHGSDLRGCPQSPMVIGGDSKNCSSPDAVNKVRQHIVDHMDLWLSECRGGIRSSM
;
A
#
# COMPACT_ATOMS: atom_id res chain seq x y z
N MET A 1 -22.96 78.08 8.00
CA MET A 1 -21.69 78.15 7.26
C MET A 1 -20.93 76.86 7.49
N SER A 2 -19.85 76.62 6.75
CA SER A 2 -18.94 75.48 6.93
C SER A 2 -18.35 75.39 8.34
N SER A 3 -17.81 74.20 8.66
CA SER A 3 -16.91 73.80 9.77
C SER A 3 -17.49 73.26 11.10
N GLU A 4 -17.02 72.05 11.42
CA GLU A 4 -16.57 71.52 12.73
C GLU A 4 -17.52 70.99 13.83
N LEU A 5 -16.90 70.08 14.62
CA LEU A 5 -17.32 69.38 15.84
C LEU A 5 -18.50 68.39 15.70
N GLY A 6 -18.54 67.26 16.43
CA GLY A 6 -17.56 66.69 17.35
C GLY A 6 -18.22 65.81 18.43
N PHE A 7 -17.59 64.67 18.73
CA PHE A 7 -17.89 63.75 19.85
C PHE A 7 -19.20 62.93 19.86
N ALA A 8 -19.06 61.74 20.45
CA ALA A 8 -20.06 60.69 20.59
C ALA A 8 -21.10 60.95 21.68
N LEU A 9 -22.26 60.26 21.59
CA LEU A 9 -22.96 59.78 22.78
C LEU A 9 -23.90 58.60 22.51
N LEU A 10 -24.08 57.78 23.55
CA LEU A 10 -24.91 56.57 23.57
C LEU A 10 -26.40 56.87 23.39
N THR A 11 -27.13 55.92 22.83
CA THR A 11 -28.57 55.75 23.12
C THR A 11 -28.92 54.27 23.37
N THR A 12 -29.39 54.00 24.59
CA THR A 12 -30.16 52.80 24.94
C THR A 12 -31.57 53.23 25.29
N PHE A 13 -32.62 52.70 24.66
CA PHE A 13 -33.95 52.66 25.29
C PHE A 13 -34.88 51.57 24.74
N THR A 14 -35.83 51.18 25.59
CA THR A 14 -36.71 49.99 25.59
C THR A 14 -38.18 50.44 25.60
N VAL A 15 -39.24 49.67 25.31
CA VAL A 15 -39.51 48.27 24.88
C VAL A 15 -41.01 48.22 24.40
N LEU A 16 -41.62 47.06 24.10
CA LEU A 16 -43.08 46.81 23.88
C LEU A 16 -43.64 47.33 22.52
N LEU A 17 -44.52 46.67 21.73
CA LEU A 17 -45.48 45.54 21.78
C LEU A 17 -45.57 44.92 20.34
N SER A 18 -46.19 43.78 19.96
CA SER A 18 -46.95 42.69 20.65
C SER A 18 -47.29 41.50 19.68
N TYR A 19 -47.95 40.49 20.24
CA TYR A 19 -48.83 39.45 19.64
C TYR A 19 -48.29 38.09 19.16
N LEU A 20 -49.02 37.06 19.65
CA LEU A 20 -48.82 35.63 19.56
C LEU A 20 -49.53 35.00 18.35
N SER A 21 -49.13 33.78 17.97
CA SER A 21 -50.08 32.63 17.96
C SER A 21 -49.36 31.27 17.94
N PHE A 22 -49.92 30.30 18.66
CA PHE A 22 -49.46 28.92 18.83
C PHE A 22 -50.14 27.96 17.85
N SER A 23 -49.47 26.87 17.44
CA SER A 23 -50.11 25.54 17.31
C SER A 23 -49.09 24.40 17.41
N ASN A 24 -49.43 23.33 18.15
CA ASN A 24 -48.68 22.08 18.27
C ASN A 24 -49.62 20.91 17.90
N GLY A 25 -49.09 19.78 17.41
CA GLY A 25 -49.74 18.46 17.61
C GLY A 25 -49.99 17.53 16.41
N LEU A 26 -49.04 16.61 16.18
CA LEU A 26 -49.21 15.15 15.94
C LEU A 26 -50.57 14.56 15.47
N LEU A 27 -50.55 13.78 14.37
CA LEU A 27 -50.86 12.32 14.35
C LEU A 27 -50.65 11.65 12.96
N GLN A 28 -50.68 10.31 12.91
CA GLN A 28 -50.20 9.43 11.83
C GLN A 28 -51.27 9.08 10.73
N PRO A 29 -51.18 7.97 9.96
CA PRO A 29 -50.44 7.86 8.68
C PRO A 29 -51.33 7.43 7.49
N ARG A 30 -50.89 7.68 6.25
CA ARG A 30 -51.46 6.99 5.06
C ARG A 30 -50.38 6.53 4.08
N ARG A 31 -50.41 5.22 3.75
CA ARG A 31 -49.68 4.64 2.61
C ARG A 31 -50.32 5.14 1.31
N ILE A 32 -49.52 5.64 0.39
CA ILE A 32 -49.76 5.52 -1.05
C ILE A 32 -48.47 4.97 -1.66
N SER A 33 -48.58 3.81 -2.29
CA SER A 33 -47.48 3.17 -3.02
C SER A 33 -47.62 3.45 -4.50
N HIS A 34 -46.64 4.11 -5.11
CA HIS A 34 -46.22 3.85 -6.49
C HIS A 34 -44.74 4.19 -6.63
N GLY A 35 -43.99 3.31 -7.29
CA GLY A 35 -42.53 3.32 -7.25
C GLY A 35 -41.90 4.28 -8.27
N LEU A 36 -40.74 4.83 -7.89
CA LEU A 36 -39.79 5.48 -8.78
C LEU A 36 -38.36 5.11 -8.33
N SER A 37 -37.47 5.04 -9.31
CA SER A 37 -36.02 4.75 -9.27
C SER A 37 -35.31 4.83 -7.91
N LYS A 38 -34.60 3.74 -7.52
CA LYS A 38 -33.55 3.80 -6.50
C LYS A 38 -32.27 4.40 -7.11
N SER A 39 -32.15 5.73 -7.12
CA SER A 39 -30.83 6.37 -7.09
C SER A 39 -30.29 6.32 -5.66
N SER A 40 -29.19 5.61 -5.44
CA SER A 40 -28.53 5.51 -4.13
C SER A 40 -27.72 6.76 -3.81
N ASN A 41 -28.40 7.87 -3.54
CA ASN A 41 -27.77 9.05 -2.97
C ASN A 41 -27.46 8.80 -1.49
N PHE A 42 -26.18 8.70 -1.14
CA PHE A 42 -25.71 8.59 0.25
C PHE A 42 -25.91 9.91 0.99
N CYS A 43 -27.05 10.09 1.67
CA CYS A 43 -27.27 11.21 2.58
C CYS A 43 -26.56 10.96 3.93
N PHE A 44 -25.66 11.87 4.31
CA PHE A 44 -24.99 11.87 5.61
C PHE A 44 -25.65 12.87 6.58
N SER A 45 -25.76 12.51 7.85
CA SER A 45 -26.23 13.38 8.95
C SER A 45 -25.18 13.50 10.07
N PHE A 46 -25.12 14.66 10.74
CA PHE A 46 -24.02 15.11 11.63
C PHE A 46 -24.51 16.05 12.76
N VAL A 47 -23.81 16.08 13.91
CA VAL A 47 -24.07 16.98 15.06
C VAL A 47 -22.76 17.38 15.80
N ILE A 48 -22.57 18.67 16.08
CA ILE A 48 -21.36 19.30 16.67
C ILE A 48 -21.70 19.99 18.01
N GLU A 49 -20.70 20.15 18.90
CA GLU A 49 -20.77 20.92 20.15
C GLU A 49 -19.41 21.60 20.43
N ILE A 50 -19.40 22.82 20.97
CA ILE A 50 -18.23 23.72 21.03
C ILE A 50 -17.69 23.85 22.47
N GLN A 51 -16.35 23.85 22.64
CA GLN A 51 -15.69 24.32 23.88
C GLN A 51 -14.74 25.48 23.57
N ASN A 52 -15.10 26.69 24.01
CA ASN A 52 -14.27 27.88 23.85
C ASN A 52 -13.08 27.87 24.84
N SER A 53 -11.86 27.95 24.29
CA SER A 53 -10.62 28.24 25.03
C SER A 53 -9.83 29.30 24.26
N LEU A 54 -9.53 30.43 24.90
CA LEU A 54 -9.09 31.68 24.26
C LEU A 54 -7.65 31.68 23.70
N GLN A 55 -6.94 30.54 23.70
CA GLN A 55 -5.55 30.44 23.21
C GLN A 55 -5.27 29.25 22.28
N ASN A 56 -6.25 28.36 22.04
CA ASN A 56 -6.17 27.30 21.03
C ASN A 56 -7.57 26.70 20.85
N PRO A 57 -8.35 27.10 19.83
CA PRO A 57 -9.65 26.49 19.58
C PRO A 57 -9.47 25.04 19.12
N SER A 58 -10.07 24.08 19.84
CA SER A 58 -10.03 22.65 19.49
C SER A 58 -11.36 22.21 18.88
N TYR A 59 -11.32 21.63 17.70
CA TYR A 59 -12.49 21.20 16.95
C TYR A 59 -12.64 19.67 16.97
N GLN A 60 -13.84 19.17 16.70
CA GLN A 60 -14.15 17.73 16.61
C GLN A 60 -14.92 17.40 15.34
N PHE A 61 -14.29 16.65 14.44
CA PHE A 61 -14.89 16.11 13.21
C PHE A 61 -15.45 14.70 13.47
N GLN A 62 -16.54 14.30 12.79
CA GLN A 62 -17.18 12.99 13.01
C GLN A 62 -16.93 12.01 11.83
N LEU A 63 -16.23 10.91 12.12
CA LEU A 63 -15.65 9.98 11.16
C LEU A 63 -16.14 8.53 11.37
N PHE A 64 -16.17 7.71 10.31
CA PHE A 64 -16.62 6.31 10.38
C PHE A 64 -15.56 5.35 10.93
N LEU A 65 -16.01 4.29 11.60
CA LEU A 65 -15.22 3.13 12.02
C LEU A 65 -14.99 2.18 10.83
N ILE A 66 -14.03 2.51 9.96
CA ILE A 66 -13.87 1.77 8.70
C ILE A 66 -13.33 0.35 8.94
N LEU A 67 -14.21 -0.64 8.82
CA LEU A 67 -13.98 -1.89 8.10
C LEU A 67 -15.21 -2.03 7.18
N PHE A 68 -15.11 -2.73 6.05
CA PHE A 68 -16.04 -2.64 4.89
C PHE A 68 -17.55 -2.88 5.13
N GLN A 69 -18.02 -3.07 6.37
CA GLN A 69 -19.42 -3.27 6.76
C GLN A 69 -19.84 -2.53 8.07
N ASP A 70 -19.02 -1.64 8.65
CA ASP A 70 -19.32 -0.96 9.92
C ASP A 70 -19.63 0.53 9.73
N HIS A 71 -20.89 0.92 9.96
CA HIS A 71 -21.39 2.30 9.78
C HIS A 71 -21.31 3.16 11.04
N ARG A 72 -20.74 2.67 12.15
CA ARG A 72 -20.61 3.46 13.38
C ARG A 72 -19.63 4.62 13.16
N LYS A 73 -19.84 5.72 13.90
CA LYS A 73 -18.99 6.93 13.83
C LYS A 73 -18.38 7.28 15.19
N PHE A 74 -17.21 7.92 15.17
CA PHE A 74 -16.55 8.53 16.33
C PHE A 74 -16.15 9.98 16.05
N ARG A 75 -15.70 10.71 17.07
CA ARG A 75 -15.19 12.08 16.91
C ARG A 75 -13.65 12.09 16.93
N GLN A 76 -13.03 12.72 15.94
CA GLN A 76 -11.60 12.95 15.82
C GLN A 76 -11.31 14.44 16.02
N ARG A 77 -10.31 14.75 16.85
CA ARG A 77 -9.94 16.12 17.23
C ARG A 77 -8.96 16.71 16.22
N TYR A 78 -9.13 18.00 15.92
CA TYR A 78 -8.16 18.78 15.17
C TYR A 78 -8.03 20.20 15.71
N TYR A 79 -6.96 20.87 15.28
CA TYR A 79 -6.66 22.27 15.56
C TYR A 79 -6.34 22.97 14.24
N GLU A 80 -6.61 24.27 14.16
CA GLU A 80 -6.34 25.08 12.96
C GLU A 80 -5.74 26.44 13.33
N TYR A 81 -4.95 26.99 12.41
CA TYR A 81 -4.38 28.33 12.48
C TYR A 81 -4.33 28.92 11.07
N LEU A 82 -5.18 29.91 10.78
CA LEU A 82 -5.44 30.39 9.43
C LEU A 82 -4.95 31.84 9.18
N ASP A 83 -4.34 32.50 10.16
CA ASP A 83 -3.93 33.91 10.11
C ASP A 83 -2.95 34.24 8.97
N HIS A 84 -2.23 33.24 8.46
CA HIS A 84 -1.28 33.37 7.34
C HIS A 84 -1.85 32.90 6.00
N LEU A 85 -3.08 32.36 5.96
CA LEU A 85 -3.65 31.79 4.73
C LEU A 85 -4.02 32.88 3.71
N ARG A 86 -3.38 32.85 2.53
CA ARG A 86 -3.82 33.65 1.38
C ARG A 86 -5.14 33.12 0.83
N VAL A 87 -6.17 33.96 0.83
CA VAL A 87 -7.49 33.63 0.27
C VAL A 87 -7.50 34.04 -1.22
N PRO A 88 -8.03 33.21 -2.14
CA PRO A 88 -8.72 31.93 -1.92
C PRO A 88 -7.85 30.67 -2.04
N ASP A 89 -6.64 30.76 -2.60
CA ASP A 89 -5.87 29.63 -3.16
C ASP A 89 -4.58 29.26 -2.38
N GLY A 90 -4.30 29.89 -1.25
CA GLY A 90 -3.13 29.60 -0.42
C GLY A 90 -3.08 28.13 0.08
N PRO A 91 -1.88 27.57 0.30
CA PRO A 91 -1.73 26.17 0.70
C PRO A 91 -2.25 25.87 2.11
N ILE A 92 -2.59 24.60 2.36
CA ILE A 92 -2.88 24.08 3.70
C ILE A 92 -1.79 23.09 4.11
N PHE A 93 -1.16 23.37 5.25
CA PHE A 93 -0.12 22.54 5.86
C PHE A 93 -0.75 21.67 6.95
N LEU A 94 -0.92 20.37 6.68
CA LEU A 94 -1.43 19.43 7.67
C LEU A 94 -0.28 18.79 8.45
N MET A 95 -0.25 19.02 9.76
CA MET A 95 0.64 18.34 10.70
C MET A 95 -0.08 17.12 11.31
N ILE A 96 0.54 15.95 11.21
CA ILE A 96 0.03 14.72 11.83
C ILE A 96 0.58 14.64 13.25
N CYS A 97 -0.28 14.56 14.28
CA CYS A 97 0.22 14.62 15.67
C CYS A 97 0.87 13.32 16.18
N GLY A 98 0.64 12.19 15.48
CA GLY A 98 1.31 10.91 15.77
C GLY A 98 0.76 10.11 16.95
N GLU A 99 1.67 9.37 17.57
CA GLU A 99 1.52 8.35 18.62
C GLU A 99 1.24 8.94 20.03
N GLY A 100 0.49 10.05 20.11
CA GLY A 100 0.21 10.73 21.38
C GLY A 100 -0.95 11.72 21.32
N PRO A 101 -1.37 12.27 22.47
CA PRO A 101 -2.39 13.32 22.51
C PRO A 101 -1.90 14.57 21.77
N CYS A 102 -2.73 15.09 20.86
CA CYS A 102 -2.38 16.28 20.10
C CYS A 102 -2.49 17.55 20.97
N ASN A 103 -1.39 18.30 21.05
CA ASN A 103 -1.23 19.46 21.94
C ASN A 103 -1.49 20.82 21.26
N GLY A 104 -2.04 20.83 20.04
CA GLY A 104 -2.39 22.05 19.31
C GLY A 104 -1.53 22.30 18.07
N ILE A 105 -1.40 23.57 17.70
CA ILE A 105 -0.51 24.05 16.63
C ILE A 105 0.85 24.37 17.26
N THR A 106 1.89 23.63 16.88
CA THR A 106 3.26 23.83 17.39
C THR A 106 3.95 24.99 16.68
N ASN A 107 4.44 25.98 17.42
CA ASN A 107 5.19 27.10 16.85
C ASN A 107 6.65 26.70 16.55
N ASN A 108 6.86 26.03 15.42
CA ASN A 108 8.15 25.46 14.99
C ASN A 108 8.48 25.91 13.55
N TYR A 109 9.38 25.23 12.83
CA TYR A 109 9.73 25.62 11.45
C TYR A 109 8.51 25.63 10.48
N ILE A 110 7.45 24.87 10.77
CA ILE A 110 6.20 24.90 9.99
C ILE A 110 5.55 26.30 10.06
N SER A 111 5.63 27.02 11.18
CA SER A 111 5.16 28.42 11.28
C SER A 111 5.93 29.36 10.34
N VAL A 112 7.24 29.15 10.19
CA VAL A 112 8.10 29.94 9.30
C VAL A 112 7.75 29.66 7.85
N LEU A 113 7.58 28.38 7.49
CA LEU A 113 7.11 27.97 6.17
C LEU A 113 5.71 28.53 5.88
N ALA A 114 4.78 28.49 6.85
CA ALA A 114 3.42 28.98 6.68
C ALA A 114 3.37 30.49 6.39
N LYS A 115 4.19 31.29 7.08
CA LYS A 115 4.39 32.71 6.76
C LYS A 115 5.00 32.94 5.38
N LYS A 116 5.92 32.07 4.94
CA LYS A 116 6.64 32.20 3.67
C LYS A 116 5.79 31.83 2.44
N PHE A 117 4.84 30.90 2.60
CA PHE A 117 3.99 30.39 1.52
C PHE A 117 2.53 30.87 1.61
N ASP A 118 2.23 31.80 2.51
CA ASP A 118 0.89 32.24 2.89
C ASP A 118 -0.08 31.05 3.14
N ALA A 119 0.34 30.13 4.01
CA ALA A 119 -0.33 28.87 4.29
C ALA A 119 -1.17 28.90 5.57
N GLY A 120 -2.29 28.17 5.57
CA GLY A 120 -2.98 27.80 6.81
C GLY A 120 -2.39 26.51 7.40
N ILE A 121 -2.28 26.41 8.72
CA ILE A 121 -1.80 25.21 9.42
C ILE A 121 -2.98 24.47 10.06
N VAL A 122 -2.99 23.13 9.95
CA VAL A 122 -3.99 22.27 10.59
C VAL A 122 -3.30 21.08 11.25
N SER A 123 -3.53 20.83 12.54
CA SER A 123 -3.02 19.64 13.24
C SER A 123 -4.14 18.62 13.45
N LEU A 124 -4.01 17.39 12.94
CA LEU A 124 -5.00 16.32 13.11
C LEU A 124 -4.53 15.27 14.14
N GLU A 125 -5.33 15.04 15.17
CA GLU A 125 -5.08 13.99 16.17
C GLU A 125 -5.31 12.60 15.58
N HIS A 126 -4.40 11.66 15.84
CA HIS A 126 -4.50 10.29 15.37
C HIS A 126 -5.64 9.55 16.08
N ARG A 127 -6.36 8.66 15.38
CA ARG A 127 -7.40 7.81 15.99
C ARG A 127 -6.86 7.05 17.20
N TYR A 128 -7.72 6.83 18.19
CA TYR A 128 -7.45 6.27 19.53
C TYR A 128 -6.65 7.15 20.49
N TYR A 129 -5.74 8.00 20.01
CA TYR A 129 -4.92 8.84 20.88
C TYR A 129 -5.67 10.08 21.39
N GLY A 130 -5.30 10.54 22.59
CA GLY A 130 -5.84 11.74 23.21
C GLY A 130 -7.36 11.72 23.40
N LYS A 131 -8.08 12.61 22.71
CA LYS A 131 -9.56 12.69 22.77
C LYS A 131 -10.23 11.98 21.58
N SER A 132 -9.47 11.40 20.66
CA SER A 132 -9.93 10.86 19.38
C SER A 132 -10.21 9.35 19.41
N SER A 133 -10.76 8.84 20.52
CA SER A 133 -11.04 7.41 20.69
C SER A 133 -12.42 6.98 20.17
N PRO A 134 -12.50 5.93 19.32
CA PRO A 134 -13.80 5.38 18.90
C PRO A 134 -14.54 4.59 19.98
N PHE A 135 -13.86 4.19 21.06
CA PHE A 135 -14.42 3.34 22.12
C PHE A 135 -14.09 3.89 23.50
N LYS A 136 -14.96 3.62 24.49
CA LYS A 136 -14.72 3.98 25.91
C LYS A 136 -13.75 3.03 26.63
N SER A 137 -13.20 2.03 25.94
CA SER A 137 -12.24 1.06 26.49
C SER A 137 -11.31 0.53 25.40
N LEU A 138 -10.05 0.35 25.77
CA LEU A 138 -8.92 -0.12 24.94
C LEU A 138 -8.66 -1.63 25.09
N ALA A 139 -9.71 -2.40 25.40
CA ALA A 139 -9.66 -3.87 25.35
C ALA A 139 -9.31 -4.32 23.93
N THR A 140 -8.48 -5.36 23.77
CA THR A 140 -7.87 -5.75 22.47
C THR A 140 -8.87 -5.87 21.32
N LYS A 141 -10.06 -6.43 21.57
CA LYS A 141 -11.17 -6.54 20.58
C LYS A 141 -11.62 -5.20 19.98
N ASN A 142 -11.45 -4.09 20.71
CA ASN A 142 -11.76 -2.73 20.27
C ASN A 142 -10.59 -2.09 19.53
N LEU A 143 -9.36 -2.59 19.70
CA LEU A 143 -8.15 -2.06 19.04
C LEU A 143 -8.00 -2.51 17.58
N LYS A 144 -8.86 -3.41 17.08
CA LYS A 144 -8.83 -3.90 15.68
C LYS A 144 -8.97 -2.83 14.58
N TYR A 145 -9.32 -1.59 14.92
CA TYR A 145 -9.35 -0.45 13.99
C TYR A 145 -8.18 0.53 14.21
N LEU A 146 -7.27 0.26 15.15
CA LEU A 146 -6.02 0.99 15.31
C LEU A 146 -4.98 0.37 14.36
N SER A 147 -4.78 1.02 13.22
CA SER A 147 -3.72 0.66 12.28
C SER A 147 -3.34 1.85 11.40
N SER A 148 -2.14 1.81 10.84
CA SER A 148 -1.61 2.79 9.90
C SER A 148 -2.55 3.00 8.69
N LYS A 149 -3.02 1.91 8.08
CA LYS A 149 -3.93 1.91 6.90
C LYS A 149 -5.20 2.70 7.18
N GLN A 150 -5.69 2.56 8.40
CA GLN A 150 -6.90 3.19 8.90
C GLN A 150 -6.68 4.69 9.18
N ALA A 151 -5.58 5.06 9.83
CA ALA A 151 -5.20 6.46 10.05
C ALA A 151 -4.98 7.22 8.72
N LEU A 152 -4.46 6.57 7.69
CA LEU A 152 -4.35 7.16 6.35
C LEU A 152 -5.71 7.41 5.69
N SER A 153 -6.70 6.54 5.94
CA SER A 153 -8.09 6.77 5.51
C SER A 153 -8.72 7.97 6.23
N ASP A 154 -8.37 8.18 7.51
CA ASP A 154 -8.83 9.33 8.29
C ASP A 154 -8.33 10.63 7.71
N LEU A 155 -7.03 10.69 7.39
CA LEU A 155 -6.39 11.84 6.74
C LEU A 155 -7.07 12.17 5.39
N ALA A 156 -7.41 11.14 4.60
CA ALA A 156 -8.11 11.31 3.32
C ALA A 156 -9.53 11.88 3.51
N THR A 157 -10.29 11.31 4.45
CA THR A 157 -11.66 11.76 4.74
C THR A 157 -11.69 13.15 5.37
N PHE A 158 -10.78 13.44 6.30
CA PHE A 158 -10.63 14.75 6.93
C PHE A 158 -10.30 15.84 5.91
N ARG A 159 -9.34 15.58 5.00
CA ARG A 159 -8.99 16.51 3.92
C ARG A 159 -10.20 16.84 3.04
N GLN A 160 -10.98 15.82 2.64
CA GLN A 160 -12.19 16.02 1.85
C GLN A 160 -13.26 16.83 2.60
N TYR A 161 -13.49 16.53 3.88
CA TYR A 161 -14.41 17.28 4.74
C TYR A 161 -13.99 18.75 4.88
N TYR A 162 -12.72 19.01 5.19
CA TYR A 162 -12.21 20.36 5.43
C TYR A 162 -12.22 21.23 4.17
N GLN A 163 -12.06 20.64 2.98
CA GLN A 163 -12.08 21.36 1.70
C GLN A 163 -13.49 21.55 1.09
N ALA A 164 -14.53 20.88 1.60
CA ALA A 164 -15.82 20.79 0.92
C ALA A 164 -16.56 22.15 0.76
N THR A 165 -17.29 22.31 -0.35
CA THR A 165 -18.29 23.38 -0.56
C THR A 165 -19.71 22.81 -0.43
N CYS A 166 -20.65 23.56 0.14
CA CYS A 166 -22.08 23.21 0.09
C CYS A 166 -22.90 24.24 -0.70
N PHE A 167 -23.69 23.74 -1.67
CA PHE A 167 -24.73 24.49 -2.37
C PHE A 167 -26.10 24.20 -1.74
N GLY A 168 -26.44 24.89 -0.65
CA GLY A 168 -27.78 24.83 -0.02
C GLY A 168 -27.77 24.66 1.50
N ILE A 169 -28.82 24.01 2.03
CA ILE A 169 -29.02 23.82 3.48
C ILE A 169 -28.09 22.71 4.00
N CYS A 170 -26.81 23.03 4.19
CA CYS A 170 -25.88 22.26 5.03
C CYS A 170 -25.56 23.03 6.31
N LEU A 171 -26.52 23.12 7.25
CA LEU A 171 -26.31 23.78 8.55
C LEU A 171 -25.20 23.13 9.42
N TRP A 172 -24.63 22.01 8.97
CA TRP A 172 -23.63 21.18 9.64
C TRP A 172 -22.24 21.15 8.95
N MET A 173 -22.02 21.92 7.88
CA MET A 173 -20.72 22.05 7.19
C MET A 173 -20.02 23.40 7.43
N GLN A 174 -20.44 24.12 8.48
CA GLN A 174 -19.97 25.47 8.80
C GLN A 174 -18.44 25.57 9.00
N ASP A 175 -17.80 24.47 9.43
CA ASP A 175 -16.35 24.45 9.69
C ASP A 175 -15.46 24.17 8.46
N SER A 176 -16.04 23.87 7.29
CA SER A 176 -15.27 23.66 6.06
C SER A 176 -14.69 24.96 5.51
N LEU A 177 -13.48 24.91 4.96
CA LEU A 177 -12.71 26.08 4.55
C LEU A 177 -13.43 26.92 3.48
N ASN A 178 -14.10 26.27 2.52
CA ASN A 178 -14.86 26.98 1.49
C ASN A 178 -16.14 27.63 2.05
N VAL A 179 -16.75 27.08 3.10
CA VAL A 179 -17.88 27.71 3.80
C VAL A 179 -17.40 28.87 4.68
N LYS A 180 -16.32 28.70 5.45
CA LYS A 180 -15.71 29.76 6.29
C LYS A 180 -15.37 31.02 5.50
N PHE A 181 -14.86 30.87 4.27
CA PHE A 181 -14.51 31.97 3.38
C PHE A 181 -15.61 32.30 2.33
N ASN A 182 -16.84 31.82 2.52
CA ASN A 182 -18.01 32.10 1.67
C ASN A 182 -17.74 31.94 0.16
N ARG A 183 -17.08 30.84 -0.22
CA ARG A 183 -16.63 30.59 -1.60
C ARG A 183 -17.72 29.89 -2.39
N SER A 184 -18.29 30.59 -3.36
CA SER A 184 -19.40 30.14 -4.22
C SER A 184 -19.04 29.03 -5.22
N SER A 185 -17.79 28.62 -5.29
CA SER A 185 -17.28 27.55 -6.17
C SER A 185 -16.46 26.55 -5.37
N ASN A 186 -16.25 25.35 -5.92
CA ASN A 186 -15.46 24.29 -5.28
C ASN A 186 -13.95 24.57 -5.43
N VAL A 187 -13.48 25.66 -4.81
CA VAL A 187 -12.06 26.04 -4.82
C VAL A 187 -11.26 25.01 -4.04
N GLU A 188 -10.21 24.47 -4.66
CA GLU A 188 -9.36 23.45 -4.07
C GLU A 188 -8.00 24.06 -3.70
N ASN A 189 -7.70 24.13 -2.40
CA ASN A 189 -6.39 24.58 -1.92
C ASN A 189 -5.35 23.46 -2.12
N PRO A 190 -4.08 23.79 -2.40
CA PRO A 190 -3.00 22.81 -2.42
C PRO A 190 -2.67 22.35 -1.00
N TRP A 191 -2.59 21.04 -0.76
CA TRP A 191 -2.28 20.49 0.57
C TRP A 191 -0.85 19.95 0.64
N PHE A 192 -0.15 20.21 1.74
CA PHE A 192 1.17 19.65 2.03
C PHE A 192 1.17 19.03 3.43
N PHE A 193 1.73 17.83 3.57
CA PHE A 193 1.65 17.04 4.81
C PHE A 193 3.00 17.01 5.55
N PHE A 194 2.95 17.05 6.87
CA PHE A 194 4.11 17.12 7.76
C PHE A 194 3.99 16.10 8.90
N GLY A 195 5.11 15.56 9.33
CA GLY A 195 5.21 14.69 10.50
C GLY A 195 6.65 14.36 10.88
N VAL A 196 6.84 13.94 12.12
CA VAL A 196 8.10 13.45 12.73
C VAL A 196 7.89 12.00 13.23
N SER A 197 8.91 11.14 13.31
CA SER A 197 8.74 9.75 13.81
C SER A 197 7.73 8.95 12.97
N TYR A 198 6.86 8.16 13.60
CA TYR A 198 5.74 7.46 12.99
C TYR A 198 4.75 8.41 12.30
N SER A 199 4.54 9.63 12.81
CA SER A 199 3.76 10.65 12.07
C SER A 199 4.45 11.11 10.78
N GLY A 200 5.78 11.12 10.74
CA GLY A 200 6.57 11.33 9.52
C GLY A 200 6.42 10.17 8.53
N ALA A 201 6.37 8.93 9.04
CA ALA A 201 6.07 7.76 8.23
C ALA A 201 4.64 7.84 7.64
N LEU A 202 3.63 8.20 8.44
CA LEU A 202 2.27 8.48 7.96
C LEU A 202 2.24 9.59 6.91
N SER A 203 3.00 10.66 7.08
CA SER A 203 3.13 11.77 6.12
C SER A 203 3.68 11.29 4.76
N ALA A 204 4.68 10.41 4.78
CA ALA A 204 5.21 9.76 3.58
C ALA A 204 4.20 8.78 2.96
N TRP A 205 3.61 7.90 3.76
CA TRP A 205 2.64 6.91 3.32
C TRP A 205 1.34 7.53 2.81
N PHE A 206 0.94 8.71 3.31
CA PHE A 206 -0.21 9.43 2.81
C PHE A 206 0.03 9.94 1.39
N ARG A 207 1.18 10.58 1.13
CA ARG A 207 1.56 11.00 -0.22
C ARG A 207 1.76 9.80 -1.17
N LEU A 208 2.24 8.66 -0.67
CA LEU A 208 2.35 7.40 -1.42
C LEU A 208 0.99 6.83 -1.85
N LYS A 209 -0.01 6.83 -0.95
CA LYS A 209 -1.31 6.16 -1.15
C LYS A 209 -2.40 7.07 -1.72
N PHE A 210 -2.38 8.36 -1.37
CA PHE A 210 -3.36 9.37 -1.77
C PHE A 210 -2.69 10.55 -2.50
N PRO A 211 -1.88 10.33 -3.57
CA PRO A 211 -1.18 11.40 -4.29
C PRO A 211 -2.09 12.39 -5.03
N HIS A 212 -3.40 12.15 -5.04
CA HIS A 212 -4.43 13.04 -5.57
C HIS A 212 -5.02 13.99 -4.50
N LEU A 213 -4.75 13.77 -3.20
CA LEU A 213 -5.26 14.60 -2.09
C LEU A 213 -4.19 15.53 -1.49
N THR A 214 -2.93 15.38 -1.88
CA THR A 214 -1.78 16.16 -1.39
C THR A 214 -0.79 16.44 -2.51
N CYS A 215 -0.24 17.65 -2.55
CA CYS A 215 0.78 18.08 -3.50
C CYS A 215 2.18 17.53 -3.16
N GLY A 216 2.43 17.19 -1.89
CA GLY A 216 3.71 16.68 -1.40
C GLY A 216 3.74 16.51 0.13
N SER A 217 4.83 15.99 0.66
CA SER A 217 5.03 15.90 2.11
C SER A 217 6.48 16.08 2.56
N LEU A 218 6.63 16.52 3.81
CA LEU A 218 7.86 16.45 4.60
C LEU A 218 7.71 15.28 5.57
N ALA A 219 8.69 14.39 5.54
CA ALA A 219 8.76 13.16 6.33
C ALA A 219 10.04 13.20 7.17
N SER A 220 9.97 13.94 8.29
CA SER A 220 11.10 14.14 9.20
C SER A 220 11.31 12.93 10.09
N SER A 221 12.56 12.47 10.19
CA SER A 221 12.99 11.28 10.93
C SER A 221 12.02 10.09 10.77
N ALA A 222 11.55 9.89 9.53
CA ALA A 222 10.35 9.13 9.25
C ALA A 222 10.61 7.62 9.18
N VAL A 223 10.13 6.88 10.19
CA VAL A 223 10.28 5.42 10.31
C VAL A 223 9.41 4.67 9.29
N VAL A 224 9.80 4.71 8.02
CA VAL A 224 9.07 4.12 6.89
C VAL A 224 9.37 2.64 6.66
N ARG A 225 10.51 2.13 7.14
CA ARG A 225 10.90 0.72 7.15
C ARG A 225 10.50 0.12 8.48
N ALA A 226 9.50 -0.76 8.50
CA ALA A 226 9.22 -1.60 9.66
C ALA A 226 10.41 -2.56 9.88
N VAL A 227 10.80 -2.83 11.13
CA VAL A 227 11.99 -3.63 11.46
C VAL A 227 11.63 -4.65 12.54
N TYR A 228 11.81 -5.94 12.25
CA TYR A 228 11.48 -7.03 13.17
C TYR A 228 12.47 -7.13 14.34
N GLU A 229 13.77 -7.11 14.05
CA GLU A 229 14.87 -7.01 15.03
C GLU A 229 15.71 -5.80 14.64
N PHE A 230 15.87 -4.84 15.56
CA PHE A 230 16.48 -3.54 15.26
C PHE A 230 17.73 -3.25 16.12
N PRO A 231 18.84 -4.00 15.93
CA PRO A 231 20.09 -3.77 16.65
C PRO A 231 20.84 -2.51 16.18
N GLU A 232 20.64 -2.05 14.94
CA GLU A 232 21.31 -0.84 14.42
C GLU A 232 20.90 0.43 15.19
N PHE A 233 19.77 0.37 15.91
CA PHE A 233 19.29 1.41 16.80
C PHE A 233 20.28 1.69 17.94
N ASP A 234 20.70 0.64 18.66
CA ASP A 234 21.66 0.77 19.77
C ASP A 234 23.08 1.05 19.25
N GLN A 235 23.45 0.49 18.10
CA GLN A 235 24.74 0.79 17.46
C GLN A 235 24.86 2.28 17.13
N GLN A 236 23.81 2.91 16.60
CA GLN A 236 23.84 4.35 16.32
C GLN A 236 23.91 5.20 17.59
N ILE A 237 23.40 4.71 18.73
CA ILE A 237 23.54 5.39 20.02
C ILE A 237 24.96 5.25 20.55
N ALA A 238 25.59 4.08 20.47
CA ALA A 238 27.00 3.89 20.83
C ALA A 238 27.90 4.85 20.03
N GLU A 239 27.72 4.91 18.70
CA GLU A 239 28.39 5.87 17.82
C GLU A 239 28.14 7.34 18.25
N SER A 240 26.90 7.69 18.61
CA SER A 240 26.51 9.06 18.98
C SER A 240 26.98 9.48 20.38
N ALA A 241 27.16 8.51 21.29
CA ALA A 241 27.68 8.69 22.64
C ALA A 241 29.21 8.82 22.65
N GLY A 242 29.89 8.18 21.69
CA GLY A 242 31.34 8.13 21.59
C GLY A 242 31.99 7.07 22.48
N PRO A 243 33.23 6.64 22.17
CA PRO A 243 33.81 5.40 22.66
C PRO A 243 34.06 5.36 24.18
N GLU A 244 34.33 6.51 24.81
CA GLU A 244 34.46 6.57 26.28
C GLU A 244 33.11 6.32 26.97
N CYS A 245 32.03 6.94 26.47
CA CYS A 245 30.70 6.78 27.04
C CYS A 245 30.10 5.41 26.74
N GLU A 246 30.31 4.90 25.53
CA GLU A 246 29.97 3.52 25.14
C GLU A 246 30.57 2.50 26.11
N THR A 247 31.88 2.58 26.38
CA THR A 247 32.58 1.69 27.32
C THR A 247 31.98 1.80 28.73
N ALA A 248 31.63 3.01 29.18
CA ALA A 248 31.02 3.23 30.49
C ALA A 248 29.58 2.67 30.57
N LEU A 249 28.78 2.78 29.50
CA LEU A 249 27.44 2.22 29.40
C LEU A 249 27.46 0.69 29.37
N GLN A 250 28.35 0.09 28.58
CA GLN A 250 28.57 -1.35 28.53
C GLN A 250 28.93 -1.92 29.92
N GLU A 251 29.81 -1.26 30.66
CA GLU A 251 30.18 -1.69 32.02
C GLU A 251 29.04 -1.49 33.02
N THR A 252 28.31 -0.38 32.93
CA THR A 252 27.12 -0.12 33.77
C THR A 252 26.07 -1.23 33.62
N ASN A 253 25.81 -1.70 32.39
CA ASN A 253 24.88 -2.81 32.16
C ASN A 253 25.35 -4.13 32.77
N LYS A 254 26.65 -4.47 32.67
CA LYS A 254 27.19 -5.69 33.32
C LYS A 254 27.01 -5.63 34.83
N LEU A 255 27.28 -4.48 35.44
CA LEU A 255 27.08 -4.27 36.88
C LEU A 255 25.60 -4.36 37.28
N LEU A 256 24.68 -3.83 36.46
CA LEU A 256 23.24 -3.97 36.66
C LEU A 256 22.78 -5.43 36.59
N GLU A 257 23.20 -6.19 35.56
CA GLU A 257 22.84 -7.61 35.43
C GLU A 257 23.37 -8.48 36.59
N LEU A 258 24.60 -8.21 37.05
CA LEU A 258 25.17 -8.88 38.22
C LEU A 258 24.43 -8.50 39.50
N GLY A 259 24.13 -7.21 39.68
CA GLY A 259 23.39 -6.70 40.84
C GLY A 259 21.97 -7.27 40.93
N LEU A 260 21.26 -7.41 39.80
CA LEU A 260 19.93 -8.02 39.75
C LEU A 260 19.95 -9.49 40.23
N LYS A 261 20.97 -10.27 39.83
CA LYS A 261 21.16 -11.66 40.28
C LYS A 261 21.44 -11.78 41.79
N VAL A 262 22.02 -10.75 42.41
CA VAL A 262 22.32 -10.73 43.85
C VAL A 262 21.13 -10.23 44.67
N ASN A 263 20.54 -9.08 44.29
CA ASN A 263 19.41 -8.47 44.99
C ASN A 263 18.65 -7.50 44.07
N ASN A 264 17.77 -8.04 43.21
CA ASN A 264 17.00 -7.24 42.26
C ASN A 264 16.18 -6.11 42.90
N ARG A 265 15.60 -6.32 44.09
CA ARG A 265 14.82 -5.28 44.79
C ARG A 265 15.69 -4.09 45.21
N ALA A 266 16.91 -4.33 45.68
CA ALA A 266 17.84 -3.26 46.03
C ALA A 266 18.25 -2.44 44.79
N VAL A 267 18.61 -3.11 43.69
CA VAL A 267 18.96 -2.43 42.43
C VAL A 267 17.78 -1.61 41.89
N LYS A 268 16.58 -2.20 41.79
CA LYS A 268 15.37 -1.50 41.32
C LYS A 268 14.98 -0.31 42.20
N ALA A 269 15.28 -0.37 43.51
CA ALA A 269 15.05 0.75 44.43
C ALA A 269 15.95 1.96 44.13
N LEU A 270 17.18 1.78 43.64
CA LEU A 270 18.03 2.88 43.20
C LEU A 270 17.40 3.69 42.06
N PHE A 271 16.56 3.07 41.23
CA PHE A 271 15.94 3.71 40.07
C PHE A 271 14.45 4.09 40.30
N ASN A 272 13.93 4.00 41.53
CA ASN A 272 12.50 4.14 41.83
C ASN A 272 11.60 3.24 40.94
N ALA A 273 12.05 2.02 40.64
CA ALA A 273 11.42 1.09 39.70
C ALA A 273 11.02 -0.25 40.35
N THR A 274 10.70 -0.23 41.66
CA THR A 274 10.37 -1.44 42.44
C THR A 274 9.01 -2.06 42.07
N GLU A 275 8.17 -1.35 41.32
CA GLU A 275 6.92 -1.87 40.74
C GLU A 275 7.11 -2.73 39.47
N LEU A 276 8.33 -2.79 38.93
CA LEU A 276 8.64 -3.65 37.78
C LEU A 276 8.96 -5.05 38.29
N ASP A 277 7.93 -5.90 38.40
CA ASP A 277 8.06 -7.27 38.92
C ASP A 277 9.03 -8.14 38.10
N VAL A 278 9.10 -7.93 36.78
CA VAL A 278 9.97 -8.67 35.86
C VAL A 278 11.31 -7.93 35.66
N ASP A 279 12.44 -8.64 35.81
CA ASP A 279 13.78 -8.04 35.68
C ASP A 279 14.06 -7.52 34.26
N ALA A 280 13.52 -8.18 33.23
CA ALA A 280 13.62 -7.73 31.84
C ALA A 280 12.83 -6.42 31.57
N ASP A 281 11.65 -6.24 32.18
CA ASP A 281 10.89 -4.98 32.06
C ASP A 281 11.70 -3.80 32.64
N PHE A 282 12.43 -4.05 33.73
CA PHE A 282 13.38 -3.09 34.31
C PHE A 282 14.59 -2.84 33.40
N LEU A 283 15.21 -3.88 32.85
CA LEU A 283 16.32 -3.72 31.91
C LEU A 283 15.90 -2.98 30.63
N TYR A 284 14.64 -3.08 30.22
CA TYR A 284 14.08 -2.28 29.12
C TYR A 284 13.91 -0.81 29.50
N LEU A 285 13.40 -0.48 30.70
CA LEU A 285 13.39 0.89 31.24
C LEU A 285 14.79 1.50 31.29
N ILE A 286 15.78 0.72 31.73
CA ILE A 286 17.19 1.12 31.82
C ILE A 286 17.78 1.42 30.45
N ALA A 287 17.53 0.56 29.46
CA ALA A 287 17.98 0.77 28.09
C ALA A 287 17.32 2.03 27.48
N ASP A 288 16.01 2.18 27.64
CA ASP A 288 15.28 3.33 27.12
C ASP A 288 15.69 4.64 27.81
N ALA A 289 15.93 4.65 29.12
CA ALA A 289 16.42 5.85 29.82
C ALA A 289 17.82 6.31 29.37
N GLY A 290 18.63 5.41 28.81
CA GLY A 290 19.96 5.73 28.27
C GLY A 290 19.91 6.27 26.83
N VAL A 291 18.83 5.99 26.12
CA VAL A 291 18.70 6.13 24.66
C VAL A 291 17.60 7.13 24.30
N MET A 292 16.40 6.90 24.83
CA MET A 292 15.14 7.64 24.68
C MET A 292 14.64 8.16 26.06
N ALA A 293 15.37 9.00 26.80
CA ALA A 293 14.77 9.62 28.01
C ALA A 293 13.44 10.32 27.65
N MET A 294 12.32 9.78 28.17
CA MET A 294 11.21 9.50 27.25
C MET A 294 10.39 10.74 26.90
N PHE A 295 9.95 10.75 25.64
CA PHE A 295 9.34 11.87 24.93
C PHE A 295 10.22 13.09 24.62
N ILE A 296 11.23 13.49 25.40
CA ILE A 296 12.12 14.59 24.95
C ILE A 296 13.56 14.67 25.56
N TRP A 297 14.52 15.05 24.69
CA TRP A 297 15.79 15.78 24.96
C TRP A 297 17.14 15.06 25.25
N GLN A 298 17.41 13.79 24.93
CA GLN A 298 18.78 13.20 25.18
C GLN A 298 19.53 12.72 23.93
N ILE A 299 20.18 11.54 23.90
CA ILE A 299 21.09 11.19 22.78
C ILE A 299 20.36 11.28 21.43
N GLN A 300 19.18 10.69 21.33
CA GLN A 300 18.28 10.83 20.17
C GLN A 300 17.98 12.27 19.80
N TYR A 301 17.86 13.18 20.76
CA TYR A 301 17.43 14.58 20.57
C TYR A 301 18.57 15.60 20.74
N GLY A 302 19.83 15.13 20.69
CA GLY A 302 21.02 15.96 20.76
C GLY A 302 21.38 16.53 22.13
N ASN A 303 21.48 15.71 23.17
CA ASN A 303 22.20 16.07 24.42
C ASN A 303 22.92 14.85 25.05
N PRO A 304 23.89 14.20 24.37
CA PRO A 304 24.63 13.07 24.96
C PRO A 304 25.40 13.46 26.23
N ASP A 305 25.88 14.70 26.32
CA ASP A 305 26.72 15.20 27.42
C ASP A 305 26.07 15.06 28.82
N LYS A 306 24.74 15.09 28.90
CA LYS A 306 23.99 14.99 30.17
C LYS A 306 24.06 13.61 30.82
N LEU A 307 24.20 12.56 30.01
CA LEU A 307 24.45 11.20 30.45
C LEU A 307 25.96 10.90 30.47
N CYS A 308 26.63 11.21 29.37
CA CYS A 308 27.98 10.75 29.12
C CYS A 308 29.04 11.42 30.01
N VAL A 309 28.97 12.73 30.27
CA VAL A 309 30.00 13.40 31.09
C VAL A 309 30.02 12.85 32.53
N PRO A 310 28.90 12.80 33.28
CA PRO A 310 28.91 12.24 34.63
C PRO A 310 29.31 10.75 34.69
N LEU A 311 28.92 9.96 33.68
CA LEU A 311 29.19 8.52 33.66
C LEU A 311 30.66 8.21 33.35
N VAL A 312 31.27 8.94 32.41
CA VAL A 312 32.70 8.83 32.10
C VAL A 312 33.57 9.38 33.23
N GLU A 313 33.15 10.47 33.89
CA GLU A 313 33.81 10.97 35.11
C GLU A 313 33.75 9.95 36.24
N ALA A 314 32.61 9.29 36.47
CA ALA A 314 32.49 8.22 37.45
C ALA A 314 33.43 7.05 37.11
N GLN A 315 33.50 6.64 35.85
CA GLN A 315 34.39 5.56 35.40
C GLN A 315 35.87 5.91 35.64
N LYS A 316 36.31 7.09 35.21
CA LYS A 316 37.72 7.55 35.33
C LYS A 316 38.16 7.73 36.78
N ASN A 317 37.24 8.07 37.68
CA ASN A 317 37.51 8.26 39.10
C ASN A 317 37.30 6.99 39.96
N GLY A 318 36.92 5.86 39.38
CA GLY A 318 36.61 4.63 40.11
C GLY A 318 35.36 4.72 41.00
N GLY A 319 34.41 5.58 40.64
CA GLY A 319 33.13 5.74 41.31
C GLY A 319 32.10 4.67 40.93
N ASP A 320 30.97 4.65 41.64
CA ASP A 320 29.87 3.74 41.36
C ASP A 320 29.09 4.18 40.11
N LEU A 321 29.28 3.45 39.00
CA LEU A 321 28.59 3.66 37.74
C LEU A 321 27.07 3.47 37.84
N VAL A 322 26.62 2.51 38.65
CA VAL A 322 25.21 2.18 38.82
C VAL A 322 24.50 3.32 39.57
N GLU A 323 25.11 3.86 40.63
CA GLU A 323 24.54 5.00 41.34
C GLU A 323 24.62 6.31 40.51
N ALA A 324 25.71 6.53 39.76
CA ALA A 324 25.81 7.67 38.84
C ALA A 324 24.69 7.64 37.78
N TYR A 325 24.42 6.47 37.21
CA TYR A 325 23.35 6.28 36.24
C TYR A 325 21.95 6.34 36.89
N ALA A 326 21.76 5.74 38.06
CA ALA A 326 20.52 5.80 38.82
C ALA A 326 20.15 7.24 39.19
N LYS A 327 21.12 8.04 39.63
CA LYS A 327 20.96 9.48 39.88
C LYS A 327 20.44 10.20 38.64
N TYR A 328 21.06 9.95 37.48
CA TYR A 328 20.63 10.51 36.19
C TYR A 328 19.18 10.11 35.83
N VAL A 329 18.78 8.85 36.01
CA VAL A 329 17.40 8.40 35.75
C VAL A 329 16.42 9.07 36.70
N ARG A 330 16.72 9.12 38.01
CA ARG A 330 15.84 9.74 39.01
C ARG A 330 15.70 11.26 38.82
N GLU A 331 16.82 11.98 38.75
CA GLU A 331 16.84 13.44 38.78
C GLU A 331 16.43 14.04 37.43
N PHE A 332 16.89 13.46 36.32
CA PHE A 332 16.67 14.02 34.99
C PHE A 332 15.47 13.39 34.28
N CYS A 333 15.45 12.06 34.11
CA CYS A 333 14.38 11.38 33.35
C CYS A 333 13.04 11.46 34.09
N MET A 334 13.00 11.08 35.37
CA MET A 334 11.77 11.15 36.18
C MET A 334 11.48 12.56 36.71
N GLY A 335 12.51 13.25 37.22
CA GLY A 335 12.37 14.54 37.90
C GLY A 335 12.02 15.73 37.00
N VAL A 336 12.70 15.90 35.86
CA VAL A 336 12.48 17.05 34.97
C VAL A 336 11.30 16.84 34.03
N PHE A 337 11.06 15.61 33.59
CA PHE A 337 10.05 15.29 32.56
C PHE A 337 8.80 14.58 33.09
N GLY A 338 8.71 14.34 34.41
CA GLY A 338 7.54 13.76 35.06
C GLY A 338 7.28 12.29 34.70
N GLN A 339 8.28 11.60 34.15
CA GLN A 339 8.15 10.20 33.74
C GLN A 339 8.06 9.28 34.97
N SER A 340 7.24 8.23 34.87
CA SER A 340 7.17 7.16 35.88
C SER A 340 7.55 5.81 35.28
N SER A 341 8.36 5.07 36.02
CA SER A 341 8.62 3.62 35.86
C SER A 341 7.35 2.79 35.66
N LYS A 342 6.19 3.26 36.14
CA LYS A 342 4.89 2.61 35.91
C LYS A 342 4.53 2.43 34.44
N THR A 343 4.93 3.32 33.53
CA THR A 343 4.66 3.21 32.08
C THR A 343 5.22 1.91 31.48
N TYR A 344 6.31 1.40 32.06
CA TYR A 344 6.98 0.14 31.72
C TYR A 344 6.34 -1.09 32.37
N SER A 345 5.49 -0.90 33.38
CA SER A 345 4.89 -2.02 34.10
C SER A 345 3.82 -2.70 33.25
N ARG A 346 3.88 -4.03 33.13
CA ARG A 346 2.81 -4.83 32.50
C ARG A 346 1.43 -4.54 33.09
N LYS A 347 1.36 -4.20 34.38
CA LYS A 347 0.12 -3.80 35.06
C LYS A 347 -0.49 -2.53 34.48
N HIS A 348 0.31 -1.52 34.14
CA HIS A 348 -0.15 -0.30 33.47
C HIS A 348 -0.53 -0.59 32.01
N LEU A 349 0.32 -1.31 31.28
CA LEU A 349 0.09 -1.67 29.88
C LEU A 349 -1.13 -2.60 29.67
N LEU A 350 -1.59 -3.29 30.71
CA LEU A 350 -2.83 -4.07 30.73
C LEU A 350 -4.09 -3.23 31.03
N ASP A 351 -3.97 -1.98 31.50
CA ASP A 351 -5.13 -1.13 31.72
C ASP A 351 -5.83 -0.81 30.40
N THR A 352 -7.15 -0.92 30.38
CA THR A 352 -7.98 -0.66 29.20
C THR A 352 -8.81 0.61 29.33
N ALA A 353 -8.60 1.41 30.38
CA ALA A 353 -9.19 2.74 30.50
C ALA A 353 -8.66 3.69 29.41
N VAL A 354 -9.53 4.58 28.91
CA VAL A 354 -9.13 5.64 27.97
C VAL A 354 -8.71 6.85 28.79
N THR A 355 -7.40 7.03 28.95
CA THR A 355 -6.78 8.12 29.72
C THR A 355 -5.73 8.84 28.87
N LEU A 356 -5.22 9.98 29.34
CA LEU A 356 -4.10 10.67 28.66
C LEU A 356 -2.80 9.83 28.67
N GLU A 357 -2.64 8.95 29.66
CA GLU A 357 -1.49 8.03 29.79
C GLU A 357 -1.65 6.77 28.91
N SER A 358 -2.83 6.51 28.33
CA SER A 358 -3.07 5.28 27.57
C SER A 358 -2.33 5.17 26.22
N ALA A 359 -1.54 6.18 25.85
CA ALA A 359 -0.73 6.20 24.63
C ALA A 359 0.25 5.01 24.58
N ASP A 360 0.86 4.63 25.70
CA ASP A 360 1.85 3.54 25.74
C ASP A 360 1.23 2.20 25.30
N ARG A 361 0.04 1.85 25.82
CA ARG A 361 -0.69 0.65 25.41
C ARG A 361 -1.08 0.68 23.93
N LEU A 362 -1.45 1.85 23.41
CA LEU A 362 -1.85 2.03 22.01
C LEU A 362 -0.67 1.87 21.06
N TRP A 363 0.48 2.46 21.41
CA TRP A 363 1.73 2.30 20.67
C TRP A 363 2.22 0.85 20.71
N TRP A 364 2.22 0.21 21.88
CA TRP A 364 2.51 -1.22 22.01
C TRP A 364 1.60 -2.09 21.14
N PHE A 365 0.33 -1.75 20.96
CA PHE A 365 -0.55 -2.49 20.04
C PHE A 365 -0.09 -2.38 18.58
N GLN A 366 0.32 -1.19 18.12
CA GLN A 366 0.84 -0.98 16.76
C GLN A 366 2.20 -1.66 16.55
N VAL A 367 3.08 -1.59 17.55
CA VAL A 367 4.33 -2.36 17.63
C VAL A 367 4.05 -3.86 17.47
N CYS A 368 3.13 -4.42 18.26
CA CYS A 368 2.80 -5.84 18.26
C CYS A 368 1.93 -6.32 17.07
N THR A 369 1.56 -5.46 16.12
CA THR A 369 0.70 -5.82 14.98
C THR A 369 1.22 -5.40 13.60
N GLU A 370 1.87 -4.24 13.48
CA GLU A 370 2.29 -3.70 12.18
C GLU A 370 3.81 -3.54 12.05
N VAL A 371 4.48 -2.94 13.03
CA VAL A 371 5.84 -2.38 12.81
C VAL A 371 6.98 -3.11 13.52
N ALA A 372 6.69 -3.87 14.58
CA ALA A 372 7.64 -4.41 15.55
C ALA A 372 8.55 -3.34 16.18
N TYR A 373 9.56 -2.84 15.48
CA TYR A 373 10.61 -1.97 16.03
C TYR A 373 11.22 -2.52 17.31
N PHE A 374 11.41 -3.85 17.38
CA PHE A 374 12.01 -4.48 18.54
C PHE A 374 13.49 -4.11 18.61
N GLN A 375 13.77 -3.07 19.41
CA GLN A 375 15.12 -2.68 19.77
C GLN A 375 15.72 -3.82 20.60
N VAL A 376 16.72 -4.49 20.04
CA VAL A 376 17.37 -5.67 20.62
C VAL A 376 18.87 -5.43 20.70
N ALA A 377 19.51 -6.03 21.71
CA ALA A 377 20.96 -5.94 21.88
C ALA A 377 21.70 -6.46 20.63
N PRO A 378 22.64 -5.69 20.03
CA PRO A 378 23.49 -6.20 18.96
C PRO A 378 24.36 -7.38 19.44
N ALA A 379 24.82 -8.21 18.51
CA ALA A 379 25.57 -9.43 18.84
C ALA A 379 26.92 -9.15 19.53
N ASN A 380 27.56 -8.03 19.18
CA ASN A 380 28.79 -7.52 19.80
C ASN A 380 28.55 -6.08 20.29
N ASP A 381 29.38 -5.63 21.24
CA ASP A 381 29.51 -4.22 21.67
C ASP A 381 28.21 -3.55 22.16
N SER A 382 27.30 -4.38 22.71
CA SER A 382 25.98 -3.94 23.13
C SER A 382 25.96 -3.01 24.35
N ILE A 383 25.43 -1.81 24.16
CA ILE A 383 25.02 -0.88 25.23
C ILE A 383 23.63 -1.20 25.83
N ARG A 384 23.08 -2.38 25.55
CA ARG A 384 21.82 -2.91 26.10
C ARG A 384 22.02 -4.32 26.66
N SER A 385 21.26 -4.70 27.68
CA SER A 385 21.25 -6.10 28.16
C SER A 385 20.79 -7.08 27.06
N HIS A 386 21.51 -8.19 26.89
CA HIS A 386 21.12 -9.27 25.98
C HIS A 386 19.83 -10.01 26.40
N GLN A 387 19.28 -9.72 27.59
CA GLN A 387 17.94 -10.17 27.99
C GLN A 387 16.83 -9.43 27.24
N ILE A 388 17.12 -8.25 26.66
CA ILE A 388 16.21 -7.52 25.79
C ILE A 388 16.41 -8.02 24.36
N ASN A 389 15.84 -9.20 24.11
CA ASN A 389 15.86 -9.90 22.83
C ASN A 389 14.44 -9.99 22.24
N THR A 390 14.33 -10.63 21.08
CA THR A 390 13.07 -10.83 20.35
C THR A 390 12.04 -11.63 21.15
N GLU A 391 12.48 -12.61 21.94
CA GLU A 391 11.62 -13.43 22.80
C GLU A 391 10.94 -12.58 23.88
N TYR A 392 11.69 -11.69 24.55
CA TYR A 392 11.15 -10.73 25.52
C TYR A 392 10.02 -9.87 24.92
N HIS A 393 10.24 -9.29 23.74
CA HIS A 393 9.25 -8.44 23.06
C HIS A 393 8.00 -9.23 22.64
N LEU A 394 8.17 -10.43 22.09
CA LEU A 394 7.06 -11.31 21.71
C LEU A 394 6.24 -11.78 22.91
N ASP A 395 6.88 -12.13 24.02
CA ASP A 395 6.19 -12.52 25.25
C ASP A 395 5.48 -11.34 25.91
N LEU A 396 6.04 -10.13 25.81
CA LEU A 396 5.34 -8.91 26.21
C LEU A 396 4.07 -8.71 25.36
N CYS A 397 4.17 -8.71 24.02
CA CYS A 397 3.02 -8.61 23.10
C CYS A 397 1.92 -9.65 23.40
N LYS A 398 2.31 -10.91 23.55
CA LYS A 398 1.45 -12.05 23.88
C LYS A 398 0.78 -11.91 25.26
N SER A 399 1.47 -11.32 26.24
CA SER A 399 0.91 -11.05 27.58
C SER A 399 -0.10 -9.90 27.59
N LEU A 400 0.12 -8.85 26.78
CA LEU A 400 -0.72 -7.64 26.76
C LEU A 400 -1.98 -7.76 25.90
N PHE A 401 -1.91 -8.55 24.83
CA PHE A 401 -2.97 -8.62 23.81
C PHE A 401 -3.52 -10.03 23.55
N GLY A 402 -2.80 -11.08 23.96
CA GLY A 402 -3.23 -12.48 23.85
C GLY A 402 -2.61 -13.25 22.67
N LYS A 403 -2.92 -14.54 22.58
CA LYS A 403 -2.44 -15.41 21.48
C LYS A 403 -3.06 -15.00 20.15
N GLY A 404 -2.24 -14.90 19.10
CA GLY A 404 -2.68 -14.51 17.75
C GLY A 404 -2.46 -13.03 17.40
N VAL A 405 -1.84 -12.25 18.30
CA VAL A 405 -1.34 -10.90 18.00
C VAL A 405 0.16 -10.99 17.78
N TYR A 406 0.59 -10.78 16.54
CA TYR A 406 1.98 -10.84 16.10
C TYR A 406 2.25 -9.73 15.06
N PRO A 407 3.46 -9.17 14.99
CA PRO A 407 3.75 -8.05 14.10
C PRO A 407 3.97 -8.52 12.66
N GLU A 408 3.10 -8.07 11.76
CA GLU A 408 3.11 -8.38 10.32
C GLU A 408 4.11 -7.48 9.57
N VAL A 409 5.37 -7.46 10.00
CA VAL A 409 6.44 -6.55 9.52
C VAL A 409 6.61 -6.63 8.00
N ASP A 410 6.65 -7.84 7.44
CA ASP A 410 6.77 -8.03 5.99
C ASP A 410 5.55 -7.49 5.25
N ALA A 411 4.33 -7.70 5.76
CA ALA A 411 3.13 -7.16 5.15
C ALA A 411 3.09 -5.62 5.21
N THR A 412 3.61 -5.01 6.28
CA THR A 412 3.75 -3.55 6.43
C THR A 412 4.79 -2.98 5.48
N ASN A 413 6.00 -3.58 5.43
CA ASN A 413 7.06 -3.19 4.50
C ASN A 413 6.65 -3.36 3.04
N LEU A 414 6.02 -4.48 2.70
CA LEU A 414 5.43 -4.73 1.39
C LEU A 414 4.39 -3.65 1.08
N TYR A 415 3.51 -3.34 2.04
CA TYR A 415 2.43 -2.37 1.82
C TYR A 415 2.93 -0.95 1.60
N TYR A 416 3.97 -0.49 2.29
CA TYR A 416 4.47 0.88 2.21
C TYR A 416 5.74 1.08 1.38
N GLY A 417 6.41 0.01 0.95
CA GLY A 417 7.65 0.07 0.18
C GLY A 417 8.92 0.25 1.03
N SER A 418 8.81 0.30 2.36
CA SER A 418 9.94 0.38 3.29
C SER A 418 10.84 1.61 3.06
N ASP A 419 12.14 1.54 3.40
CA ASP A 419 13.17 2.53 3.04
C ASP A 419 13.32 2.72 1.51
N LYS A 420 12.90 1.70 0.76
CA LYS A 420 12.78 1.63 -0.70
C LYS A 420 11.48 2.22 -1.25
N ILE A 421 10.82 3.13 -0.53
CA ILE A 421 9.64 3.90 -0.99
C ILE A 421 9.84 4.63 -2.35
N ALA A 422 11.11 4.77 -2.79
CA ALA A 422 11.54 5.28 -4.09
C ALA A 422 11.96 4.22 -5.14
N VAL A 423 12.31 3.01 -4.71
CA VAL A 423 13.18 2.12 -5.51
C VAL A 423 12.38 0.94 -6.05
N SER A 424 12.42 0.76 -7.38
CA SER A 424 12.07 -0.51 -8.02
C SER A 424 13.03 -1.62 -7.55
N SER A 425 12.66 -2.30 -6.46
CA SER A 425 13.43 -3.40 -5.85
C SER A 425 12.60 -4.67 -5.74
N HIS A 426 12.42 -5.34 -6.89
CA HIS A 426 12.46 -6.79 -7.18
C HIS A 426 11.88 -7.88 -6.27
N LEU A 427 11.31 -7.56 -5.10
CA LEU A 427 10.42 -8.47 -4.39
C LEU A 427 9.03 -7.86 -4.31
N LEU A 428 8.18 -8.38 -5.21
CA LEU A 428 6.74 -8.61 -5.09
C LEU A 428 5.77 -7.41 -4.87
N ILE A 429 4.80 -7.36 -5.79
CA ILE A 429 3.38 -7.00 -5.59
C ILE A 429 2.98 -5.52 -5.35
N LEU A 430 3.76 -4.62 -4.73
CA LEU A 430 3.23 -3.26 -4.40
C LEU A 430 3.79 -2.04 -5.17
N ASN A 431 3.04 -1.75 -6.25
CA ASN A 431 2.91 -0.52 -7.05
C ASN A 431 2.42 0.72 -6.32
N PHE A 432 3.33 1.41 -5.65
CA PHE A 432 3.30 2.86 -5.49
C PHE A 432 4.74 3.36 -5.70
N VAL A 433 4.95 4.30 -6.63
CA VAL A 433 6.18 5.12 -6.67
C VAL A 433 5.77 6.42 -6.02
N ALA A 434 6.23 6.66 -4.80
CA ALA A 434 6.02 7.98 -4.21
C ALA A 434 6.82 9.02 -5.01
N THR A 435 6.26 10.22 -5.08
CA THR A 435 6.95 11.40 -5.59
C THR A 435 6.61 12.58 -4.70
N LYS A 436 7.46 13.60 -4.68
CA LYS A 436 7.27 14.83 -3.89
C LYS A 436 7.19 14.58 -2.37
N ILE A 437 8.03 13.67 -1.84
CA ILE A 437 8.26 13.51 -0.39
C ILE A 437 9.70 13.89 -0.09
N ILE A 438 9.89 14.83 0.83
CA ILE A 438 11.20 15.23 1.33
C ILE A 438 11.46 14.47 2.63
N PHE A 439 12.55 13.71 2.67
CA PHE A 439 13.02 13.01 3.86
C PHE A 439 14.19 13.76 4.49
N THR A 440 14.17 13.87 5.81
CA THR A 440 15.17 14.55 6.63
C THR A 440 15.49 13.68 7.84
N ASN A 441 16.75 13.54 8.21
CA ASN A 441 17.19 12.72 9.36
C ASN A 441 18.33 13.42 10.10
N GLY A 442 18.33 13.37 11.44
CA GLY A 442 19.51 13.77 12.22
C GLY A 442 20.64 12.75 12.06
N SER A 443 21.90 13.21 12.05
CA SER A 443 23.06 12.32 12.02
C SER A 443 23.17 11.42 13.25
N GLN A 444 22.75 11.92 14.43
CA GLN A 444 22.78 11.22 15.72
C GLN A 444 21.44 10.55 16.08
N ASP A 445 20.45 10.62 15.19
CA ASP A 445 19.13 10.01 15.40
C ASP A 445 19.20 8.49 15.13
N PRO A 446 18.99 7.60 16.12
CA PRO A 446 19.03 6.15 15.90
C PRO A 446 17.92 5.65 14.96
N TRP A 447 16.80 6.38 14.85
CA TRP A 447 15.70 6.02 13.95
C TRP A 447 16.02 6.22 12.48
N ARG A 448 17.13 6.91 12.13
CA ARG A 448 17.56 7.11 10.73
C ARG A 448 17.72 5.79 9.96
N HIS A 449 18.05 4.70 10.65
CA HIS A 449 18.22 3.36 10.05
C HIS A 449 16.90 2.66 9.72
N ALA A 450 15.78 3.12 10.30
CA ALA A 450 14.41 2.76 9.88
C ALA A 450 13.79 3.79 8.92
N SER A 451 14.56 4.81 8.53
CA SER A 451 14.14 5.89 7.62
C SER A 451 14.77 5.75 6.24
N LYS A 452 14.25 6.50 5.27
CA LYS A 452 14.92 6.63 3.96
C LYS A 452 16.17 7.49 4.15
N GLN A 453 17.33 6.92 3.81
CA GLN A 453 18.61 7.63 3.81
C GLN A 453 19.12 7.93 2.38
N THR A 454 18.86 7.05 1.41
CA THR A 454 19.29 7.24 0.01
C THR A 454 18.40 8.28 -0.71
N SER A 455 18.99 9.37 -1.19
CA SER A 455 18.30 10.43 -1.94
C SER A 455 17.94 10.03 -3.38
N SER A 456 16.92 10.65 -3.97
CA SER A 456 16.47 10.44 -5.36
C SER A 456 15.66 11.66 -5.86
N PRO A 457 15.56 11.92 -7.18
CA PRO A 457 15.01 13.19 -7.68
C PRO A 457 13.58 13.51 -7.22
N ASP A 458 12.69 12.51 -7.22
CA ASP A 458 11.30 12.66 -6.76
C ASP A 458 11.14 12.48 -5.25
N LEU A 459 12.15 11.94 -4.57
CA LEU A 459 12.13 11.64 -3.13
C LEU A 459 13.49 11.99 -2.54
N PRO A 460 13.81 13.29 -2.41
CA PRO A 460 15.07 13.74 -1.83
C PRO A 460 15.17 13.31 -0.37
N SER A 461 16.38 12.93 0.03
CA SER A 461 16.71 12.51 1.40
C SER A 461 17.95 13.25 1.85
N TYR A 462 17.87 13.89 3.02
CA TYR A 462 18.95 14.66 3.63
C TYR A 462 19.28 14.12 5.02
N ILE A 463 20.57 14.11 5.35
CA ILE A 463 21.06 13.80 6.69
C ILE A 463 21.73 15.07 7.22
N MET A 464 21.19 15.64 8.31
CA MET A 464 21.77 16.82 8.94
C MET A 464 22.91 16.39 9.84
N THR A 465 24.14 16.74 9.45
CA THR A 465 25.35 16.47 10.24
C THR A 465 25.71 17.69 11.09
N CYS A 466 25.47 17.61 12.40
CA CYS A 466 25.93 18.60 13.37
C CYS A 466 26.09 17.99 14.77
N HIS A 467 26.82 18.66 15.65
CA HIS A 467 26.76 18.36 17.08
C HIS A 467 25.32 18.60 17.56
N ASN A 468 24.71 17.60 18.18
CA ASN A 468 23.32 17.60 18.65
C ASN A 468 22.26 17.58 17.52
N CYS A 469 22.59 17.05 16.33
CA CYS A 469 21.63 16.79 15.26
C CYS A 469 20.86 15.48 15.49
N GLY A 470 19.83 15.58 16.33
CA GLY A 470 18.92 14.50 16.68
C GLY A 470 17.64 14.39 15.84
N HIS A 471 16.71 13.59 16.35
CA HIS A 471 15.42 13.26 15.78
C HIS A 471 14.52 14.49 15.66
N GLY A 472 14.01 14.76 14.45
CA GLY A 472 13.18 15.94 14.19
C GLY A 472 13.88 17.30 14.25
N SER A 473 15.22 17.35 14.24
CA SER A 473 16.00 18.60 14.32
C SER A 473 15.70 19.60 13.20
N ASP A 474 15.27 19.15 12.02
CA ASP A 474 14.91 20.01 10.88
C ASP A 474 13.65 20.85 11.14
N LEU A 475 12.70 20.33 11.93
CA LEU A 475 11.51 21.07 12.33
C LEU A 475 11.68 21.82 13.66
N ARG A 476 12.61 21.39 14.52
CA ARG A 476 12.75 21.87 15.92
C ARG A 476 13.98 22.76 16.18
N GLY A 477 14.98 22.79 15.29
CA GLY A 477 16.24 23.53 15.46
C GLY A 477 17.31 22.77 16.26
N CYS A 478 18.50 23.36 16.42
CA CYS A 478 19.63 22.79 17.18
C CYS A 478 20.32 23.86 18.05
N PRO A 479 20.69 23.57 19.31
CA PRO A 479 20.16 22.46 20.11
C PRO A 479 18.64 22.61 20.25
N GLN A 480 17.92 21.49 20.33
CA GLN A 480 16.47 21.50 20.16
C GLN A 480 15.71 22.25 21.29
N SER A 481 16.41 22.61 22.37
CA SER A 481 15.95 23.50 23.45
C SER A 481 17.07 24.48 23.86
N ALA A 482 16.80 25.75 24.16
CA ALA A 482 15.51 26.44 24.03
C ALA A 482 15.30 26.90 22.57
N MET A 483 14.10 26.68 22.01
CA MET A 483 13.78 26.87 20.59
C MET A 483 14.32 28.19 20.00
N VAL A 484 15.39 28.10 19.21
CA VAL A 484 15.99 29.24 18.51
C VAL A 484 15.22 29.49 17.21
N ILE A 485 14.75 30.71 17.05
CA ILE A 485 14.00 31.17 15.88
C ILE A 485 14.96 31.41 14.70
N GLU A 486 14.49 31.16 13.47
CA GLU A 486 15.07 31.60 12.18
C GLU A 486 16.32 30.92 11.57
N GLY A 487 17.05 30.05 12.28
CA GLY A 487 18.00 29.05 11.71
C GLY A 487 18.86 29.43 10.49
N ASP A 488 20.08 29.91 10.73
CA ASP A 488 21.00 30.41 9.68
C ASP A 488 21.62 29.30 8.80
N ALA A 489 21.44 29.45 7.47
CA ALA A 489 21.90 28.52 6.44
C ALA A 489 23.32 28.81 5.90
N GLN A 490 24.02 29.87 6.33
CA GLN A 490 25.32 30.25 5.75
C GLN A 490 26.50 29.30 6.10
N ASN A 491 26.30 28.29 6.94
CA ASN A 491 27.36 27.39 7.42
C ASN A 491 27.53 26.06 6.65
N CYS A 492 26.96 25.90 5.45
CA CYS A 492 26.98 24.63 4.69
C CYS A 492 27.89 24.67 3.44
N SER A 493 28.66 23.59 3.21
CA SER A 493 29.92 23.67 2.44
C SER A 493 29.91 23.19 0.97
N SER A 494 28.81 22.66 0.42
CA SER A 494 28.79 22.21 -1.00
C SER A 494 27.38 22.16 -1.63
N PRO A 495 27.04 23.07 -2.57
CA PRO A 495 25.72 23.07 -3.23
C PRO A 495 25.55 22.13 -4.44
N ASP A 496 26.62 21.66 -5.08
CA ASP A 496 26.59 21.07 -6.44
C ASP A 496 26.73 19.53 -6.51
N ALA A 497 26.56 18.83 -5.39
CA ALA A 497 26.87 17.40 -5.28
C ALA A 497 25.72 16.46 -5.73
N VAL A 498 25.85 16.01 -6.99
CA VAL A 498 25.52 14.65 -7.53
C VAL A 498 24.34 14.53 -8.52
N ASN A 499 24.67 13.86 -9.63
CA ASN A 499 23.89 13.67 -10.85
C ASN A 499 22.89 12.50 -10.81
N LYS A 500 22.00 12.50 -11.82
CA LYS A 500 20.91 11.54 -12.06
C LYS A 500 21.37 10.35 -12.92
N ASP A 501 20.69 9.20 -12.76
CA ASP A 501 20.72 8.12 -13.76
C ASP A 501 19.56 8.31 -14.75
N HIS A 502 19.87 8.46 -16.04
CA HIS A 502 18.93 8.75 -17.13
C HIS A 502 18.86 7.62 -18.17
N ARG A 503 19.18 6.37 -17.80
CA ARG A 503 19.22 5.25 -18.76
C ARG A 503 17.82 4.80 -19.18
N GLU A 504 17.44 5.19 -20.40
CA GLU A 504 16.26 4.72 -21.11
C GLU A 504 16.54 3.45 -21.93
N PHE A 505 15.49 2.71 -22.28
CA PHE A 505 15.55 1.61 -23.26
C PHE A 505 14.34 1.62 -24.19
N LYS A 506 14.48 1.04 -25.38
CA LYS A 506 13.40 1.01 -26.37
C LYS A 506 12.51 -0.22 -26.16
N GLN A 507 11.21 -0.02 -26.11
CA GLN A 507 10.21 -1.09 -26.16
C GLN A 507 9.59 -1.18 -27.54
N ARG A 508 9.46 -2.41 -28.05
CA ARG A 508 8.77 -2.71 -29.30
C ARG A 508 7.26 -2.73 -29.06
N TYR A 509 6.51 -2.14 -29.97
CA TYR A 509 5.05 -2.25 -30.02
C TYR A 509 4.60 -2.48 -31.47
N TYR A 510 3.33 -2.84 -31.63
CA TYR A 510 2.65 -2.94 -32.92
C TYR A 510 1.32 -2.17 -32.83
N GLU A 511 0.87 -1.60 -33.93
CA GLU A 511 -0.37 -0.85 -34.02
C GLU A 511 -1.20 -1.30 -35.23
N TYR A 512 -2.52 -1.23 -35.11
CA TYR A 512 -3.49 -1.47 -36.18
C TYR A 512 -4.62 -0.45 -36.04
N LEU A 513 -4.63 0.54 -36.93
CA LEU A 513 -5.48 1.74 -36.81
C LEU A 513 -6.62 1.80 -37.84
N ASP A 514 -6.75 0.81 -38.72
CA ASP A 514 -7.75 0.78 -39.81
C ASP A 514 -9.21 0.88 -39.35
N HIS A 515 -9.48 0.57 -38.08
CA HIS A 515 -10.82 0.66 -37.48
C HIS A 515 -11.01 1.91 -36.60
N LEU A 516 -9.95 2.70 -36.36
CA LEU A 516 -10.01 3.84 -35.43
C LEU A 516 -10.87 4.99 -36.00
N ARG A 517 -11.96 5.33 -35.32
CA ARG A 517 -12.70 6.58 -35.58
C ARG A 517 -11.88 7.78 -35.12
N VAL A 518 -11.59 8.70 -36.03
CA VAL A 518 -10.89 9.96 -35.74
C VAL A 518 -11.93 11.06 -35.47
N PRO A 519 -11.78 11.90 -34.41
CA PRO A 519 -10.66 11.96 -33.46
C PRO A 519 -10.84 11.12 -32.18
N ASP A 520 -12.04 10.65 -31.85
CA ASP A 520 -12.46 10.22 -30.50
C ASP A 520 -12.77 8.71 -30.33
N GLY A 521 -12.38 7.87 -31.29
CA GLY A 521 -12.41 6.41 -31.19
C GLY A 521 -11.54 5.89 -30.05
N PRO A 522 -11.89 4.77 -29.41
CA PRO A 522 -11.10 4.24 -28.29
C PRO A 522 -9.81 3.56 -28.78
N ILE A 523 -8.84 3.41 -27.89
CA ILE A 523 -7.62 2.62 -28.11
C ILE A 523 -7.68 1.36 -27.25
N PHE A 524 -7.56 0.20 -27.91
CA PHE A 524 -7.53 -1.12 -27.30
C PHE A 524 -6.10 -1.57 -27.11
N MET A 525 -5.66 -1.60 -25.86
CA MET A 525 -4.30 -1.95 -25.47
C MET A 525 -4.21 -3.44 -25.13
N MET A 526 -3.61 -4.22 -26.02
CA MET A 526 -3.31 -5.63 -25.79
C MET A 526 -1.96 -5.76 -25.07
N ILE A 527 -1.96 -6.33 -23.88
CA ILE A 527 -0.74 -6.59 -23.11
C ILE A 527 -0.15 -7.92 -23.58
N CYS A 528 1.01 -7.87 -24.23
CA CYS A 528 1.75 -9.08 -24.56
C CYS A 528 2.27 -9.72 -23.27
N GLY A 529 2.05 -11.04 -23.10
CA GLY A 529 2.42 -11.78 -21.89
C GLY A 529 3.85 -12.30 -21.88
N GLU A 530 4.00 -13.54 -21.41
CA GLU A 530 5.24 -14.26 -21.11
C GLU A 530 5.98 -14.75 -22.39
N GLY A 531 6.19 -13.86 -23.36
CA GLY A 531 6.86 -14.23 -24.60
C GLY A 531 7.11 -13.06 -25.57
N PRO A 532 7.90 -13.29 -26.63
CA PRO A 532 8.09 -12.30 -27.69
C PRO A 532 6.72 -11.95 -28.31
N CYS A 533 6.44 -10.66 -28.44
CA CYS A 533 5.18 -10.23 -29.04
C CYS A 533 5.26 -10.35 -30.56
N ASN A 534 4.35 -11.15 -31.12
CA ASN A 534 4.34 -11.59 -32.51
C ASN A 534 3.39 -10.77 -33.40
N GLY A 535 3.15 -9.51 -33.04
CA GLY A 535 2.15 -8.65 -33.68
C GLY A 535 0.80 -8.66 -32.95
N ILE A 536 -0.21 -8.09 -33.61
CA ILE A 536 -1.58 -8.05 -33.10
C ILE A 536 -2.30 -9.36 -33.48
N PRO A 537 -2.81 -10.13 -32.52
CA PRO A 537 -3.53 -11.37 -32.79
C PRO A 537 -4.87 -11.06 -33.47
N ASN A 538 -5.20 -11.84 -34.50
CA ASN A 538 -6.50 -11.76 -35.18
C ASN A 538 -7.52 -12.64 -34.46
N ASP A 539 -7.88 -12.25 -33.24
CA ASP A 539 -8.81 -12.94 -32.35
C ASP A 539 -10.09 -12.09 -32.11
N TYR A 540 -10.86 -12.40 -31.06
CA TYR A 540 -12.08 -11.63 -30.75
C TYR A 540 -11.82 -10.14 -30.43
N ILE A 541 -10.60 -9.75 -30.04
CA ILE A 541 -10.23 -8.33 -29.85
C ILE A 541 -10.32 -7.57 -31.18
N THR A 542 -9.98 -8.19 -32.32
CA THR A 542 -10.15 -7.57 -33.65
C THR A 542 -11.64 -7.38 -34.00
N VAL A 543 -12.48 -8.34 -33.62
CA VAL A 543 -13.95 -8.24 -33.78
C VAL A 543 -14.52 -7.11 -32.93
N LEU A 544 -14.08 -7.00 -31.68
CA LEU A 544 -14.45 -5.88 -30.80
C LEU A 544 -13.95 -4.54 -31.37
N ALA A 545 -12.69 -4.44 -31.81
CA ALA A 545 -12.15 -3.20 -32.34
C ALA A 545 -12.94 -2.68 -33.54
N LYS A 546 -13.37 -3.58 -34.44
CA LYS A 546 -14.26 -3.24 -35.54
C LYS A 546 -15.67 -2.81 -35.10
N LYS A 547 -16.18 -3.33 -33.98
CA LYS A 547 -17.49 -2.93 -33.43
C LYS A 547 -17.45 -1.54 -32.75
N PHE A 548 -16.35 -1.22 -32.08
CA PHE A 548 -16.22 0.00 -31.26
C PHE A 548 -15.52 1.17 -31.98
N ASP A 549 -15.23 1.01 -33.28
CA ASP A 549 -14.36 1.87 -34.09
C ASP A 549 -13.02 2.19 -33.39
N ALA A 550 -12.36 1.15 -32.89
CA ALA A 550 -11.17 1.24 -32.05
C ALA A 550 -9.86 0.99 -32.82
N GLY A 551 -8.81 1.70 -32.45
CA GLY A 551 -7.44 1.33 -32.83
C GLY A 551 -6.88 0.28 -31.87
N ILE A 552 -6.16 -0.72 -32.36
CA ILE A 552 -5.49 -1.72 -31.51
C ILE A 552 -4.01 -1.38 -31.40
N VAL A 553 -3.46 -1.46 -30.20
CA VAL A 553 -2.02 -1.33 -29.95
C VAL A 553 -1.58 -2.47 -29.03
N SER A 554 -0.41 -3.06 -29.28
CA SER A 554 0.15 -4.12 -28.45
C SER A 554 1.62 -3.83 -28.10
N LEU A 555 1.95 -3.80 -26.81
CA LEU A 555 3.30 -3.49 -26.30
C LEU A 555 4.02 -4.76 -25.85
N GLU A 556 5.23 -5.00 -26.40
CA GLU A 556 6.09 -6.10 -25.99
C GLU A 556 6.67 -5.87 -24.60
N HIS A 557 6.35 -6.79 -23.69
CA HIS A 557 6.77 -6.77 -22.29
C HIS A 557 8.30 -6.72 -22.17
N ARG A 558 8.79 -5.95 -21.19
CA ARG A 558 10.22 -5.87 -20.84
C ARG A 558 10.83 -7.26 -20.62
N TYR A 559 12.08 -7.45 -21.05
CA TYR A 559 12.86 -8.69 -21.06
C TYR A 559 12.35 -9.80 -22.00
N TYR A 560 11.26 -9.60 -22.73
CA TYR A 560 10.78 -10.53 -23.74
C TYR A 560 11.04 -10.01 -25.16
N GLY A 561 11.35 -10.93 -26.08
CA GLY A 561 11.62 -10.63 -27.48
C GLY A 561 12.76 -9.64 -27.69
N LYS A 562 12.43 -8.44 -28.20
CA LYS A 562 13.42 -7.37 -28.48
C LYS A 562 13.38 -6.23 -27.45
N SER A 563 12.36 -6.17 -26.58
CA SER A 563 12.21 -5.17 -25.53
C SER A 563 13.06 -5.49 -24.29
N SER A 564 14.39 -5.43 -24.37
CA SER A 564 15.25 -5.64 -23.18
C SER A 564 16.11 -4.40 -22.84
N PRO A 565 16.14 -3.95 -21.57
CA PRO A 565 17.07 -2.90 -21.13
C PRO A 565 18.52 -3.38 -21.02
N PHE A 566 18.78 -4.70 -20.99
CA PHE A 566 20.12 -5.28 -20.92
C PHE A 566 20.37 -6.31 -22.02
N LYS A 567 21.61 -6.39 -22.51
CA LYS A 567 22.03 -7.39 -23.51
C LYS A 567 22.15 -8.81 -22.95
N SER A 568 22.20 -8.97 -21.63
CA SER A 568 22.39 -10.24 -20.94
C SER A 568 21.30 -10.44 -19.89
N LEU A 569 20.74 -11.65 -19.84
CA LEU A 569 19.75 -12.11 -18.85
C LEU A 569 20.42 -12.70 -17.60
N ALA A 570 21.62 -12.25 -17.23
CA ALA A 570 22.22 -12.55 -15.94
C ALA A 570 21.31 -12.08 -14.78
N THR A 571 21.33 -12.78 -13.65
CA THR A 571 20.44 -12.53 -12.49
C THR A 571 20.45 -11.07 -12.01
N GLU A 572 21.62 -10.44 -12.03
CA GLU A 572 21.82 -9.02 -11.67
C GLU A 572 21.12 -8.01 -12.61
N ASN A 573 20.84 -8.41 -13.85
CA ASN A 573 20.13 -7.64 -14.87
C ASN A 573 18.65 -8.00 -14.88
N LEU A 574 18.32 -9.28 -14.73
CA LEU A 574 16.95 -9.79 -14.58
C LEU A 574 16.20 -9.16 -13.40
N LYS A 575 16.90 -8.47 -12.50
CA LYS A 575 16.29 -7.63 -11.47
C LYS A 575 15.07 -6.87 -12.02
N TYR A 576 15.19 -5.98 -13.02
CA TYR A 576 14.04 -5.14 -13.43
C TYR A 576 12.91 -5.87 -14.20
N LEU A 577 12.93 -7.20 -14.30
CA LEU A 577 11.79 -8.01 -14.76
C LEU A 577 10.79 -8.20 -13.61
N SER A 578 9.75 -7.37 -13.59
CA SER A 578 8.66 -7.50 -12.62
C SER A 578 7.36 -6.96 -13.19
N SER A 579 6.22 -7.54 -12.76
CA SER A 579 4.89 -7.00 -13.04
C SER A 579 4.78 -5.54 -12.59
N LYS A 580 5.47 -5.20 -11.50
CA LYS A 580 5.70 -3.82 -11.03
C LYS A 580 6.09 -2.88 -12.17
N GLN A 581 7.23 -3.15 -12.80
CA GLN A 581 7.74 -2.26 -13.84
C GLN A 581 6.96 -2.40 -15.15
N ALA A 582 6.41 -3.57 -15.47
CA ALA A 582 5.56 -3.75 -16.65
C ALA A 582 4.29 -2.87 -16.62
N LEU A 583 3.67 -2.69 -15.44
CA LEU A 583 2.53 -1.77 -15.29
C LEU A 583 2.93 -0.29 -15.48
N PHE A 584 4.15 0.10 -15.11
CA PHE A 584 4.67 1.45 -15.38
C PHE A 584 5.04 1.64 -16.85
N ASP A 585 5.59 0.63 -17.52
CA ASP A 585 5.83 0.65 -18.96
C ASP A 585 4.53 0.91 -19.73
N LEU A 586 3.43 0.24 -19.34
CA LEU A 586 2.10 0.47 -19.92
C LEU A 586 1.61 1.92 -19.73
N ALA A 587 1.82 2.51 -18.55
CA ALA A 587 1.43 3.89 -18.26
C ALA A 587 2.28 4.92 -19.02
N ALA A 588 3.60 4.73 -19.04
CA ALA A 588 4.54 5.57 -19.77
C ALA A 588 4.32 5.48 -21.29
N PHE A 589 4.11 4.26 -21.81
CA PHE A 589 3.79 4.02 -23.21
C PHE A 589 2.47 4.70 -23.62
N ARG A 590 1.42 4.61 -22.78
CA ARG A 590 0.14 5.30 -23.03
C ARG A 590 0.33 6.80 -23.17
N GLN A 591 1.11 7.43 -22.27
CA GLN A 591 1.44 8.85 -22.33
C GLN A 591 2.26 9.20 -23.59
N TYR A 592 3.32 8.45 -23.86
CA TYR A 592 4.14 8.58 -25.08
C TYR A 592 3.29 8.49 -26.36
N TYR A 593 2.38 7.52 -26.43
CA TYR A 593 1.55 7.28 -27.61
C TYR A 593 0.49 8.38 -27.85
N GLN A 594 0.12 9.16 -26.82
CA GLN A 594 -0.84 10.28 -26.95
C GLN A 594 -0.21 11.67 -26.94
N ALA A 595 1.09 11.81 -26.67
CA ALA A 595 1.73 13.12 -26.58
C ALA A 595 1.56 13.94 -27.88
N SER A 596 1.22 15.22 -27.76
CA SER A 596 1.17 16.18 -28.88
C SER A 596 2.54 16.80 -29.24
N THR A 597 3.60 16.43 -28.50
CA THR A 597 4.97 16.91 -28.73
C THR A 597 5.62 16.23 -29.94
N SER A 598 6.74 16.78 -30.43
CA SER A 598 7.40 16.45 -31.72
C SER A 598 7.97 15.03 -31.89
N LEU A 599 7.46 14.03 -31.17
CA LEU A 599 7.75 12.62 -31.32
C LEU A 599 6.94 12.07 -32.51
N MET A 600 7.58 11.78 -33.64
CA MET A 600 6.91 11.43 -34.90
C MET A 600 6.01 10.18 -34.86
N ASP A 601 6.16 9.35 -33.83
CA ASP A 601 5.44 8.07 -33.69
C ASP A 601 4.13 8.15 -32.89
N SER A 602 3.81 9.29 -32.26
CA SER A 602 2.60 9.44 -31.43
C SER A 602 1.32 9.56 -32.27
N LEU A 603 0.19 9.15 -31.70
CA LEU A 603 -1.13 9.16 -32.34
C LEU A 603 -1.59 10.58 -32.68
N ASN A 604 -1.36 11.55 -31.78
CA ASN A 604 -1.79 12.93 -31.99
C ASN A 604 -0.94 13.64 -33.06
N VAL A 605 0.36 13.32 -33.17
CA VAL A 605 1.21 13.77 -34.28
C VAL A 605 0.80 13.11 -35.60
N LYS A 606 0.59 11.79 -35.63
CA LYS A 606 0.17 11.03 -36.84
C LYS A 606 -1.13 11.54 -37.46
N PHE A 607 -2.08 12.01 -36.64
CA PHE A 607 -3.34 12.58 -37.10
C PHE A 607 -3.36 14.11 -37.16
N ASN A 608 -2.21 14.79 -37.03
CA ASN A 608 -2.07 16.25 -37.07
C ASN A 608 -3.06 16.99 -36.15
N ARG A 609 -3.23 16.49 -34.93
CA ARG A 609 -4.18 17.02 -33.95
C ARG A 609 -3.51 18.09 -33.09
N SER A 610 -4.05 19.30 -33.11
CA SER A 610 -3.62 20.41 -32.26
C SER A 610 -4.34 20.38 -30.90
N GLY A 611 -3.55 20.35 -29.83
CA GLY A 611 -4.02 20.13 -28.45
C GLY A 611 -3.94 18.66 -28.02
N ASP A 612 -3.84 18.42 -26.71
CA ASP A 612 -3.75 17.07 -26.13
C ASP A 612 -5.11 16.34 -26.17
N VAL A 613 -5.56 15.99 -27.38
CA VAL A 613 -6.81 15.25 -27.60
C VAL A 613 -6.66 13.83 -27.04
N GLU A 614 -7.47 13.50 -26.04
CA GLU A 614 -7.37 12.25 -25.30
C GLU A 614 -8.40 11.22 -25.78
N ASN A 615 -7.92 10.14 -26.40
CA ASN A 615 -8.73 8.97 -26.73
C ASN A 615 -9.03 8.12 -25.49
N PRO A 616 -10.24 7.56 -25.33
CA PRO A 616 -10.55 6.57 -24.29
C PRO A 616 -9.70 5.30 -24.45
N TRP A 617 -9.18 4.74 -23.36
CA TRP A 617 -8.40 3.49 -23.40
C TRP A 617 -9.12 2.32 -22.75
N PHE A 618 -8.94 1.12 -23.32
CA PHE A 618 -9.42 -0.14 -22.77
C PHE A 618 -8.31 -1.19 -22.84
N PHE A 619 -8.06 -1.90 -21.73
CA PHE A 619 -6.91 -2.81 -21.62
C PHE A 619 -7.33 -4.28 -21.70
N PHE A 620 -6.56 -5.10 -22.41
CA PHE A 620 -6.86 -6.51 -22.67
C PHE A 620 -5.67 -7.40 -22.31
N GLY A 621 -5.95 -8.57 -21.76
CA GLY A 621 -4.94 -9.60 -21.55
C GLY A 621 -5.54 -10.95 -21.15
N ALA A 622 -4.72 -11.99 -21.24
CA ALA A 622 -5.04 -13.34 -20.81
C ALA A 622 -3.91 -13.93 -19.95
N SER A 623 -4.19 -14.89 -19.06
CA SER A 623 -3.18 -15.41 -18.11
C SER A 623 -2.57 -14.29 -17.24
N TYR A 624 -1.25 -14.28 -17.07
CA TYR A 624 -0.48 -13.19 -16.46
C TYR A 624 -0.75 -11.83 -17.12
N SER A 625 -0.92 -11.74 -18.44
CA SER A 625 -1.25 -10.47 -19.08
C SER A 625 -2.68 -10.01 -18.77
N GLY A 626 -3.59 -10.95 -18.47
CA GLY A 626 -4.91 -10.68 -17.90
C GLY A 626 -4.83 -10.20 -16.45
N ALA A 627 -3.89 -10.74 -15.66
CA ALA A 627 -3.60 -10.21 -14.33
C ALA A 627 -3.02 -8.78 -14.43
N LEU A 628 -2.12 -8.52 -15.39
CA LEU A 628 -1.63 -7.17 -15.70
C LEU A 628 -2.77 -6.22 -16.13
N SER A 629 -3.75 -6.65 -16.94
CA SER A 629 -4.86 -5.76 -17.36
C SER A 629 -5.75 -5.38 -16.18
N ALA A 630 -6.10 -6.34 -15.32
CA ALA A 630 -6.84 -6.10 -14.08
C ALA A 630 -6.06 -5.20 -13.10
N TRP A 631 -4.77 -5.48 -12.87
CA TRP A 631 -3.92 -4.67 -12.01
C TRP A 631 -3.66 -3.27 -12.60
N PHE A 632 -3.63 -3.10 -13.92
CA PHE A 632 -3.51 -1.79 -14.55
C PHE A 632 -4.76 -0.95 -14.28
N ARG A 633 -5.97 -1.50 -14.44
CA ARG A 633 -7.22 -0.80 -14.08
C ARG A 633 -7.29 -0.46 -12.58
N LEU A 634 -6.81 -1.35 -11.71
CA LEU A 634 -6.75 -1.12 -10.26
C LEU A 634 -5.73 -0.02 -9.86
N LYS A 635 -4.58 0.06 -10.54
CA LYS A 635 -3.48 0.98 -10.19
C LYS A 635 -3.54 2.33 -10.92
N PHE A 636 -4.05 2.34 -12.15
CA PHE A 636 -4.15 3.51 -13.02
C PHE A 636 -5.60 3.73 -13.52
N PRO A 637 -6.60 3.81 -12.64
CA PRO A 637 -8.01 3.98 -13.05
C PRO A 637 -8.29 5.30 -13.79
N HIS A 638 -7.36 6.26 -13.75
CA HIS A 638 -7.42 7.51 -14.51
C HIS A 638 -6.83 7.39 -15.93
N LEU A 639 -6.10 6.31 -16.26
CA LEU A 639 -5.51 6.10 -17.59
C LEU A 639 -6.32 5.13 -18.47
N THR A 640 -7.35 4.48 -17.93
CA THR A 640 -8.17 3.50 -18.65
C THR A 640 -9.62 3.50 -18.17
N CYS A 641 -10.56 3.37 -19.12
CA CYS A 641 -12.00 3.27 -18.88
C CYS A 641 -12.40 1.90 -18.33
N GLY A 642 -11.66 0.84 -18.69
CA GLY A 642 -11.97 -0.53 -18.31
C GLY A 642 -10.89 -1.52 -18.74
N SER A 643 -11.01 -2.75 -18.26
CA SER A 643 -10.09 -3.84 -18.58
C SER A 643 -10.83 -5.16 -18.73
N LEU A 644 -10.50 -5.91 -19.78
CA LEU A 644 -10.88 -7.31 -19.91
C LEU A 644 -9.70 -8.18 -19.45
N ALA A 645 -9.97 -9.02 -18.46
CA ALA A 645 -8.99 -9.86 -17.78
C ALA A 645 -9.38 -11.34 -17.96
N SER A 646 -9.07 -11.90 -19.12
CA SER A 646 -9.43 -13.28 -19.47
C SER A 646 -8.56 -14.28 -18.70
N SER A 647 -9.18 -15.26 -18.04
CA SER A 647 -8.49 -16.32 -17.28
C SER A 647 -7.33 -15.79 -16.40
N ALA A 648 -7.55 -14.66 -15.73
CA ALA A 648 -6.50 -13.86 -15.11
C ALA A 648 -6.06 -14.38 -13.74
N VAL A 649 -4.76 -14.63 -13.58
CA VAL A 649 -4.14 -15.14 -12.34
C VAL A 649 -3.92 -14.04 -11.29
N VAL A 650 -4.99 -13.36 -10.88
CA VAL A 650 -4.95 -12.20 -9.96
C VAL A 650 -4.68 -12.59 -8.50
N ARG A 651 -4.95 -13.84 -8.11
CA ARG A 651 -4.64 -14.40 -6.78
C ARG A 651 -3.32 -15.17 -6.86
N ALA A 652 -2.27 -14.65 -6.24
CA ALA A 652 -1.05 -15.41 -6.01
C ALA A 652 -1.32 -16.52 -4.98
N VAL A 653 -0.82 -17.72 -5.25
CA VAL A 653 -0.96 -18.92 -4.41
C VAL A 653 0.42 -19.58 -4.35
N TYR A 654 0.85 -20.01 -3.16
CA TYR A 654 2.19 -20.58 -2.94
C TYR A 654 2.22 -22.09 -3.24
N GLU A 655 1.32 -22.86 -2.63
CA GLU A 655 1.02 -24.24 -2.98
C GLU A 655 -0.37 -24.27 -3.61
N PHE A 656 -0.50 -24.74 -4.86
CA PHE A 656 -1.75 -24.66 -5.64
C PHE A 656 -2.26 -26.04 -6.11
N PRO A 657 -2.49 -27.01 -5.20
CA PRO A 657 -2.99 -28.35 -5.56
C PRO A 657 -4.40 -28.32 -6.19
N GLU A 658 -5.17 -27.25 -5.97
CA GLU A 658 -6.48 -27.05 -6.61
C GLU A 658 -6.38 -26.92 -8.14
N PHE A 659 -5.21 -26.55 -8.68
CA PHE A 659 -4.96 -26.53 -10.11
C PHE A 659 -5.03 -27.94 -10.71
N ASP A 660 -4.25 -28.88 -10.19
CA ASP A 660 -4.25 -30.27 -10.64
C ASP A 660 -5.59 -30.98 -10.33
N GLN A 661 -6.23 -30.62 -9.21
CA GLN A 661 -7.60 -31.06 -8.95
C GLN A 661 -8.55 -30.64 -10.06
N GLN A 662 -8.52 -29.36 -10.46
CA GLN A 662 -9.37 -28.82 -11.52
C GLN A 662 -9.05 -29.44 -12.88
N ILE A 663 -7.77 -29.71 -13.19
CA ILE A 663 -7.37 -30.41 -14.41
C ILE A 663 -7.94 -31.83 -14.43
N GLY A 664 -7.83 -32.57 -13.31
CA GLY A 664 -8.42 -33.90 -13.19
C GLY A 664 -9.96 -33.91 -13.25
N GLU A 665 -10.63 -32.86 -12.77
CA GLU A 665 -12.08 -32.70 -12.94
C GLU A 665 -12.45 -32.43 -14.41
N SER A 666 -11.73 -31.55 -15.09
CA SER A 666 -11.91 -31.22 -16.51
C SER A 666 -11.61 -32.40 -17.46
N ALA A 667 -10.68 -33.28 -17.10
CA ALA A 667 -10.37 -34.51 -17.83
C ALA A 667 -11.49 -35.56 -17.79
N GLY A 668 -12.37 -35.49 -16.79
CA GLY A 668 -13.37 -36.52 -16.50
C GLY A 668 -12.80 -37.76 -15.79
N PRO A 669 -13.67 -38.59 -15.17
CA PRO A 669 -13.25 -39.61 -14.20
C PRO A 669 -12.39 -40.73 -14.79
N GLU A 670 -12.69 -41.18 -16.02
CA GLU A 670 -11.92 -42.25 -16.68
C GLU A 670 -10.49 -41.78 -17.02
N CYS A 671 -10.36 -40.59 -17.62
CA CYS A 671 -9.05 -40.03 -17.96
C CYS A 671 -8.24 -39.71 -16.69
N LYS A 672 -8.87 -39.15 -15.66
CA LYS A 672 -8.22 -38.91 -14.35
C LYS A 672 -7.63 -40.18 -13.76
N ALA A 673 -8.37 -41.30 -13.80
CA ALA A 673 -7.87 -42.58 -13.32
C ALA A 673 -6.71 -43.13 -14.18
N ALA A 674 -6.75 -42.94 -15.50
CA ALA A 674 -5.68 -43.33 -16.41
C ALA A 674 -4.40 -42.50 -16.18
N LEU A 675 -4.52 -41.19 -15.99
CA LEU A 675 -3.40 -40.29 -15.66
C LEU A 675 -2.75 -40.65 -14.31
N GLN A 676 -3.57 -40.90 -13.27
CA GLN A 676 -3.08 -41.29 -11.95
C GLN A 676 -2.28 -42.61 -11.97
N GLU A 677 -2.74 -43.63 -12.68
CA GLU A 677 -1.98 -44.89 -12.80
C GLU A 677 -0.73 -44.70 -13.67
N THR A 678 -0.79 -43.86 -14.72
CA THR A 678 0.38 -43.53 -15.55
C THR A 678 1.49 -42.85 -14.74
N ASN A 679 1.15 -41.87 -13.91
CA ASN A 679 2.13 -41.13 -13.11
C ASN A 679 2.78 -42.03 -12.04
N LYS A 680 1.99 -42.91 -11.42
CA LYS A 680 2.50 -43.96 -10.52
C LYS A 680 3.46 -44.95 -11.22
N LEU A 681 3.17 -45.34 -12.47
CA LEU A 681 4.06 -46.18 -13.27
C LEU A 681 5.37 -45.45 -13.63
N LEU A 682 5.30 -44.16 -13.95
CA LEU A 682 6.48 -43.32 -14.20
C LEU A 682 7.37 -43.19 -12.96
N GLU A 683 6.80 -42.88 -11.79
CA GLU A 683 7.55 -42.81 -10.52
C GLU A 683 8.25 -44.13 -10.16
N LEU A 684 7.57 -45.27 -10.37
CA LEU A 684 8.15 -46.59 -10.16
C LEU A 684 9.27 -46.89 -11.17
N GLY A 685 9.06 -46.55 -12.45
CA GLY A 685 10.05 -46.72 -13.51
C GLY A 685 11.32 -45.90 -13.28
N LEU A 686 11.19 -44.65 -12.81
CA LEU A 686 12.33 -43.78 -12.49
C LEU A 686 13.22 -44.39 -11.41
N LYS A 687 12.62 -44.99 -10.36
CA LYS A 687 13.35 -45.68 -9.28
C LYS A 687 14.11 -46.92 -9.75
N VAL A 688 13.72 -47.52 -10.88
CA VAL A 688 14.38 -48.71 -11.46
C VAL A 688 15.46 -48.32 -12.47
N ASN A 689 15.14 -47.44 -13.43
CA ASN A 689 16.06 -46.98 -14.45
C ASN A 689 15.60 -45.63 -15.04
N ASN A 690 15.93 -44.54 -14.36
CA ASN A 690 15.52 -43.21 -14.77
C ASN A 690 15.97 -42.82 -16.19
N ARG A 691 17.20 -43.19 -16.60
CA ARG A 691 17.69 -42.91 -17.96
C ARG A 691 16.86 -43.60 -19.04
N ALA A 692 16.45 -44.85 -18.82
CA ALA A 692 15.59 -45.56 -19.77
C ALA A 692 14.18 -44.94 -19.86
N VAL A 693 13.60 -44.52 -18.72
CA VAL A 693 12.30 -43.84 -18.71
C VAL A 693 12.37 -42.48 -19.39
N LYS A 694 13.35 -41.63 -19.03
CA LYS A 694 13.56 -40.31 -19.65
C LYS A 694 13.81 -40.41 -21.16
N ALA A 695 14.46 -41.47 -21.63
CA ALA A 695 14.67 -41.73 -23.06
C ALA A 695 13.39 -42.00 -23.85
N LEU A 696 12.32 -42.51 -23.23
CA LEU A 696 11.00 -42.68 -23.89
C LEU A 696 10.37 -41.32 -24.28
N PHE A 697 10.83 -40.22 -23.68
CA PHE A 697 10.30 -38.86 -23.85
C PHE A 697 11.29 -37.91 -24.51
N ASN A 698 12.44 -38.40 -24.98
CA ASN A 698 13.60 -37.58 -25.40
C ASN A 698 14.06 -36.57 -24.33
N ALA A 699 13.82 -36.88 -23.03
CA ALA A 699 14.07 -35.99 -21.90
C ALA A 699 15.33 -36.38 -21.10
N THR A 700 16.31 -37.03 -21.75
CA THR A 700 17.54 -37.52 -21.09
C THR A 700 18.48 -36.40 -20.63
N GLU A 701 18.24 -35.16 -21.06
CA GLU A 701 18.98 -33.96 -20.63
C GLU A 701 18.49 -33.42 -19.27
N LEU A 702 17.34 -33.89 -18.77
CA LEU A 702 16.86 -33.52 -17.43
C LEU A 702 17.53 -34.40 -16.38
N ASP A 703 18.57 -33.89 -15.73
CA ASP A 703 19.30 -34.64 -14.69
C ASP A 703 18.41 -34.97 -13.47
N VAL A 704 17.57 -34.02 -13.04
CA VAL A 704 16.68 -34.19 -11.89
C VAL A 704 15.41 -34.94 -12.29
N ASP A 705 15.05 -35.99 -11.53
CA ASP A 705 13.85 -36.80 -11.81
C ASP A 705 12.54 -36.01 -11.60
N ALA A 706 12.53 -35.03 -10.67
CA ALA A 706 11.40 -34.13 -10.44
C ALA A 706 11.13 -33.20 -11.64
N ASP A 707 12.17 -32.63 -12.27
CA ASP A 707 12.02 -31.78 -13.46
C ASP A 707 11.40 -32.55 -14.64
N PHE A 708 11.77 -33.83 -14.77
CA PHE A 708 11.14 -34.74 -15.74
C PHE A 708 9.66 -34.99 -15.41
N LEU A 709 9.31 -35.29 -14.15
CA LEU A 709 7.91 -35.45 -13.76
C LEU A 709 7.09 -34.14 -13.96
N TYR A 710 7.72 -32.98 -13.76
CA TYR A 710 7.11 -31.68 -14.05
C TYR A 710 6.83 -31.48 -15.54
N LEU A 711 7.79 -31.81 -16.42
CA LEU A 711 7.59 -31.79 -17.88
C LEU A 711 6.41 -32.70 -18.32
N ILE A 712 6.30 -33.88 -17.71
CA ILE A 712 5.21 -34.83 -17.96
C ILE A 712 3.86 -34.25 -17.55
N ALA A 713 3.77 -33.64 -16.37
CA ALA A 713 2.56 -32.98 -15.88
C ALA A 713 2.17 -31.77 -16.74
N ASP A 714 3.12 -30.90 -17.10
CA ASP A 714 2.87 -29.72 -17.94
C ASP A 714 2.31 -30.12 -19.32
N ALA A 715 2.84 -31.21 -19.93
CA ALA A 715 2.31 -31.74 -21.18
C ALA A 715 0.86 -32.26 -21.07
N GLU A 716 0.47 -32.86 -19.93
CA GLU A 716 -0.91 -33.27 -19.66
C GLU A 716 -1.84 -32.06 -19.51
N VAL A 717 -1.40 -31.10 -18.67
CA VAL A 717 -2.10 -29.84 -18.41
C VAL A 717 -2.32 -29.08 -19.71
N MET A 718 -1.31 -28.92 -20.56
CA MET A 718 -1.42 -28.20 -21.83
C MET A 718 -2.54 -28.75 -22.74
N ALA A 719 -2.72 -30.06 -22.82
CA ALA A 719 -3.76 -30.67 -23.64
C ALA A 719 -5.17 -30.32 -23.12
N ILE A 720 -5.38 -30.40 -21.80
CA ILE A 720 -6.68 -30.13 -21.17
C ILE A 720 -6.94 -28.62 -21.10
N GLN A 721 -5.99 -27.84 -20.61
CA GLN A 721 -6.06 -26.38 -20.41
C GLN A 721 -6.32 -25.62 -21.70
N TYR A 722 -5.83 -26.06 -22.86
CA TYR A 722 -6.04 -25.40 -24.15
C TYR A 722 -7.07 -26.11 -25.06
N GLY A 723 -8.03 -26.82 -24.45
CA GLY A 723 -9.24 -27.28 -25.14
C GLY A 723 -9.02 -28.45 -26.10
N ASN A 724 -8.01 -29.29 -25.85
CA ASN A 724 -7.71 -30.50 -26.59
C ASN A 724 -7.72 -31.78 -25.68
N PRO A 725 -8.63 -31.93 -24.70
CA PRO A 725 -8.57 -33.06 -23.75
C PRO A 725 -8.61 -34.42 -24.46
N ASP A 726 -9.40 -34.55 -25.53
CA ASP A 726 -9.56 -35.80 -26.29
C ASP A 726 -8.24 -36.35 -26.86
N LYS A 727 -7.30 -35.47 -27.23
CA LYS A 727 -5.99 -35.88 -27.79
C LYS A 727 -5.10 -36.61 -26.79
N LEU A 728 -5.32 -36.37 -25.50
CA LEU A 728 -4.63 -37.04 -24.39
C LEU A 728 -5.51 -38.18 -23.86
N CYS A 729 -6.78 -37.88 -23.56
CA CYS A 729 -7.65 -38.75 -22.80
C CYS A 729 -8.14 -39.98 -23.57
N VAL A 730 -8.52 -39.84 -24.85
CA VAL A 730 -9.02 -40.97 -25.65
C VAL A 730 -7.97 -42.10 -25.75
N PRO A 731 -6.74 -41.88 -26.26
CA PRO A 731 -5.77 -42.95 -26.40
C PRO A 731 -5.29 -43.52 -25.05
N LEU A 732 -5.26 -42.70 -23.99
CA LEU A 732 -4.81 -43.15 -22.66
C LEU A 732 -5.86 -44.04 -21.98
N VAL A 733 -7.15 -43.70 -22.10
CA VAL A 733 -8.26 -44.51 -21.58
C VAL A 733 -8.43 -45.80 -22.37
N GLU A 734 -8.23 -45.78 -23.69
CA GLU A 734 -8.22 -46.99 -24.53
C GLU A 734 -7.10 -47.95 -24.12
N ALA A 735 -5.86 -47.45 -23.97
CA ALA A 735 -4.73 -48.25 -23.49
C ALA A 735 -4.99 -48.85 -22.10
N GLN A 736 -5.60 -48.09 -21.17
CA GLN A 736 -5.96 -48.58 -19.84
C GLN A 736 -7.00 -49.71 -19.90
N LYS A 737 -8.02 -49.59 -20.77
CA LYS A 737 -9.06 -50.61 -20.96
C LYS A 737 -8.50 -51.88 -21.58
N ASN A 738 -7.55 -51.77 -22.50
CA ASN A 738 -6.89 -52.91 -23.15
C ASN A 738 -5.81 -53.59 -22.30
N ARG A 739 -5.37 -52.96 -21.19
CA ARG A 739 -4.16 -53.33 -20.43
C ARG A 739 -2.87 -53.26 -21.25
N ASP A 740 -2.82 -52.34 -22.20
CA ASP A 740 -1.59 -51.99 -22.89
C ASP A 740 -0.60 -51.31 -21.91
N ASP A 741 0.67 -51.24 -22.29
CA ASP A 741 1.65 -50.37 -21.63
C ASP A 741 1.08 -48.94 -21.60
N LEU A 742 0.99 -48.28 -20.43
CA LEU A 742 0.45 -46.92 -20.30
C LEU A 742 1.49 -45.81 -20.52
N VAL A 743 2.78 -46.16 -20.56
CA VAL A 743 3.89 -45.21 -20.75
C VAL A 743 4.16 -45.03 -22.26
N ARG A 744 4.03 -46.09 -23.06
CA ARG A 744 4.23 -46.04 -24.53
C ARG A 744 3.18 -45.28 -25.37
N PRO A 745 1.87 -45.22 -25.07
CA PRO A 745 0.84 -44.63 -25.93
C PRO A 745 1.05 -43.14 -26.19
N ARG A 746 1.78 -42.44 -25.32
CA ARG A 746 2.21 -41.05 -25.52
C ARG A 746 3.08 -40.85 -26.78
N LEU A 747 3.61 -41.92 -27.39
CA LEU A 747 4.47 -41.84 -28.59
C LEU A 747 3.72 -41.64 -29.92
N SER A 748 2.39 -41.73 -29.99
CA SER A 748 1.65 -41.73 -31.28
C SER A 748 0.91 -40.44 -31.66
N SER A 749 1.20 -39.28 -31.05
CA SER A 749 0.82 -37.99 -31.68
C SER A 749 1.68 -36.77 -31.29
N GLN A 750 2.57 -36.37 -32.20
CA GLN A 750 2.98 -34.98 -32.53
C GLN A 750 3.40 -33.96 -31.43
N MET A 751 3.38 -34.24 -30.13
CA MET A 751 3.68 -33.22 -29.10
C MET A 751 5.19 -32.95 -28.91
N GLY A 752 6.07 -33.91 -29.24
CA GLY A 752 7.52 -33.79 -29.04
C GLY A 752 8.29 -32.94 -30.06
N HIS A 753 7.64 -32.41 -31.11
CA HIS A 753 8.30 -31.67 -32.18
C HIS A 753 7.48 -30.46 -32.67
N ARG A 754 7.63 -29.32 -31.97
CA ARG A 754 7.76 -27.94 -32.52
C ARG A 754 7.62 -26.86 -31.43
N ILE A 755 8.61 -26.76 -30.53
CA ILE A 755 8.84 -25.50 -29.80
C ILE A 755 9.64 -24.57 -30.72
N HIS A 756 9.04 -24.13 -31.83
CA HIS A 756 9.45 -22.97 -32.67
C HIS A 756 8.50 -22.83 -33.88
N GLY A 757 7.79 -21.70 -33.95
CA GLY A 757 7.44 -20.98 -35.19
C GLY A 757 6.48 -21.58 -36.24
N VAL A 758 5.33 -20.89 -36.42
CA VAL A 758 4.77 -20.45 -37.73
C VAL A 758 3.98 -21.45 -38.63
N MET A 759 2.74 -21.02 -38.97
CA MET A 759 1.90 -21.26 -40.18
C MET A 759 1.04 -22.54 -40.45
N HIS A 760 -0.28 -22.25 -40.53
CA HIS A 760 -1.26 -22.54 -41.61
C HIS A 760 -1.83 -23.96 -41.91
N PRO A 761 -3.04 -24.04 -42.52
CA PRO A 761 -4.05 -25.03 -42.10
C PRO A 761 -4.49 -26.03 -43.19
N ASN A 762 -5.27 -27.05 -42.80
CA ASN A 762 -6.17 -27.78 -43.71
C ASN A 762 -7.44 -28.32 -43.01
N ARG A 763 -8.45 -28.67 -43.82
CA ARG A 763 -9.88 -28.84 -43.45
C ARG A 763 -10.27 -30.24 -42.92
N PRO A 764 -11.49 -30.42 -42.34
CA PRO A 764 -11.78 -31.46 -41.36
C PRO A 764 -12.51 -32.70 -41.93
N HIS A 765 -12.57 -33.75 -41.10
CA HIS A 765 -13.60 -34.79 -41.21
C HIS A 765 -14.51 -34.78 -39.98
N LEU A 766 -15.82 -34.78 -40.25
CA LEU A 766 -16.89 -34.93 -39.25
C LEU A 766 -16.99 -36.39 -38.78
N LEU A 767 -17.17 -36.60 -37.48
CA LEU A 767 -17.89 -37.77 -36.96
C LEU A 767 -18.78 -37.32 -35.79
N ASN A 768 -20.08 -37.56 -35.93
CA ASN A 768 -21.06 -37.42 -34.86
C ASN A 768 -20.86 -38.54 -33.84
N HIS A 769 -20.83 -38.23 -32.55
CA HIS A 769 -21.51 -39.07 -31.56
C HIS A 769 -22.10 -38.20 -30.44
N SER A 770 -23.43 -38.20 -30.39
CA SER A 770 -24.23 -37.65 -29.30
C SER A 770 -24.18 -38.59 -28.10
N ASP A 771 -23.97 -38.06 -26.88
CA ASP A 771 -24.90 -38.39 -25.78
C ASP A 771 -24.79 -37.48 -24.53
N LYS A 772 -25.97 -37.25 -23.92
CA LYS A 772 -26.24 -36.94 -22.50
C LYS A 772 -25.75 -35.59 -21.92
N TYR A 773 -26.62 -34.61 -22.12
CA TYR A 773 -26.78 -33.40 -21.30
C TYR A 773 -26.79 -33.66 -19.79
N PHE A 774 -26.06 -32.84 -19.03
CA PHE A 774 -26.44 -32.45 -17.68
C PHE A 774 -27.07 -31.06 -17.72
N LEU A 775 -28.28 -30.91 -17.15
CA LEU A 775 -29.01 -29.64 -17.12
C LEU A 775 -28.38 -28.64 -16.14
N CYS A 776 -28.55 -27.36 -16.48
CA CYS A 776 -28.08 -26.22 -15.70
C CYS A 776 -28.60 -26.21 -14.26
N ASP A 777 -27.71 -25.92 -13.30
CA ASP A 777 -28.08 -25.19 -12.09
C ASP A 777 -27.45 -23.79 -12.14
N THR A 778 -28.27 -22.78 -12.42
CA THR A 778 -27.85 -21.38 -12.57
C THR A 778 -27.75 -20.62 -11.24
N ASN A 779 -27.89 -21.29 -10.08
CA ASN A 779 -28.06 -20.62 -8.78
C ASN A 779 -26.80 -20.56 -7.89
N LYS A 780 -25.59 -20.68 -8.45
CA LYS A 780 -24.33 -20.32 -7.77
C LYS A 780 -23.57 -19.20 -8.49
N LEU A 781 -24.24 -18.08 -8.68
CA LEU A 781 -23.57 -16.77 -8.70
C LEU A 781 -23.00 -16.52 -7.29
N ILE A 782 -21.67 -16.60 -7.15
CA ILE A 782 -21.00 -16.01 -5.99
C ILE A 782 -20.98 -14.50 -6.23
N LEU A 783 -21.98 -13.81 -5.66
CA LEU A 783 -22.13 -12.36 -5.79
C LEU A 783 -21.09 -11.65 -4.92
N ASP A 784 -20.04 -11.15 -5.57
CA ASP A 784 -19.47 -9.85 -5.22
C ASP A 784 -20.14 -8.82 -6.15
N ASP A 785 -21.10 -8.05 -5.61
CA ASP A 785 -21.97 -7.14 -6.37
C ASP A 785 -21.23 -5.94 -7.02
N THR A 786 -19.89 -5.94 -7.04
CA THR A 786 -19.07 -4.80 -7.48
C THR A 786 -18.22 -5.02 -8.74
N VAL A 787 -17.95 -6.27 -9.16
CA VAL A 787 -17.13 -6.57 -10.36
C VAL A 787 -17.73 -7.73 -11.16
N PRO A 788 -18.09 -7.54 -12.45
CA PRO A 788 -18.67 -8.62 -13.26
C PRO A 788 -17.62 -9.70 -13.56
N SER A 789 -17.97 -10.95 -13.28
CA SER A 789 -17.15 -12.13 -13.59
C SER A 789 -18.02 -13.25 -14.17
N TYR A 790 -17.45 -14.03 -15.08
CA TYR A 790 -18.17 -15.05 -15.85
C TYR A 790 -17.32 -16.31 -16.01
N ILE A 791 -17.98 -17.48 -15.95
CA ILE A 791 -17.37 -18.77 -16.27
C ILE A 791 -18.07 -19.32 -17.52
N VAL A 792 -17.29 -19.69 -18.53
CA VAL A 792 -17.81 -20.37 -19.73
C VAL A 792 -17.78 -21.88 -19.48
N THR A 793 -18.95 -22.51 -19.45
CA THR A 793 -19.05 -23.97 -19.27
C THR A 793 -19.22 -24.66 -20.62
N CYS A 794 -18.18 -25.36 -21.09
CA CYS A 794 -18.28 -26.35 -22.18
C CYS A 794 -17.13 -27.38 -22.09
N HIS A 795 -17.25 -28.52 -22.77
CA HIS A 795 -16.34 -29.66 -22.64
C HIS A 795 -14.90 -29.37 -23.11
N ASN A 796 -14.75 -28.56 -24.16
CA ASN A 796 -13.45 -28.12 -24.69
C ASN A 796 -13.19 -26.61 -24.48
N CYS A 797 -13.85 -26.01 -23.49
CA CYS A 797 -13.64 -24.62 -23.11
C CYS A 797 -12.45 -24.52 -22.15
N GLY A 798 -11.28 -24.20 -22.69
CA GLY A 798 -10.05 -23.98 -21.95
C GLY A 798 -9.75 -22.50 -21.67
N HIS A 799 -8.49 -22.27 -21.27
CA HIS A 799 -7.92 -20.97 -20.92
C HIS A 799 -8.03 -19.96 -22.09
N GLY A 800 -8.74 -18.86 -21.88
CA GLY A 800 -8.95 -17.83 -22.89
C GLY A 800 -10.01 -18.13 -23.96
N SER A 801 -10.95 -19.05 -23.71
CA SER A 801 -12.05 -19.40 -24.64
C SER A 801 -12.90 -18.20 -25.09
N ASP A 802 -13.10 -17.22 -24.20
CA ASP A 802 -13.83 -15.99 -24.48
C ASP A 802 -13.18 -15.16 -25.61
N LEU A 803 -11.86 -15.10 -25.66
CA LEU A 803 -11.11 -14.41 -26.71
C LEU A 803 -10.80 -15.30 -27.92
N ARG A 804 -10.48 -16.58 -27.70
CA ARG A 804 -9.90 -17.48 -28.72
C ARG A 804 -10.86 -18.52 -29.31
N GLY A 805 -12.10 -18.64 -28.83
CA GLY A 805 -12.99 -19.72 -29.23
C GLY A 805 -12.45 -21.08 -28.81
N CYS A 806 -12.69 -22.14 -29.60
CA CYS A 806 -12.14 -23.47 -29.34
C CYS A 806 -11.56 -24.13 -30.61
N PRO A 807 -10.58 -25.04 -30.48
CA PRO A 807 -9.66 -25.13 -29.34
C PRO A 807 -8.82 -23.85 -29.24
N GLN A 808 -8.26 -23.56 -28.05
CA GLN A 808 -7.50 -22.32 -27.84
C GLN A 808 -6.05 -22.43 -28.39
N SER A 809 -5.63 -23.64 -28.77
CA SER A 809 -4.41 -23.95 -29.51
C SER A 809 -4.65 -25.08 -30.53
N PRO A 810 -4.18 -24.95 -31.80
CA PRO A 810 -3.61 -23.75 -32.41
C PRO A 810 -4.68 -22.65 -32.56
N MET A 811 -4.28 -21.38 -32.49
CA MET A 811 -5.21 -20.24 -32.51
C MET A 811 -6.03 -20.17 -33.82
N VAL A 812 -7.35 -20.01 -33.67
CA VAL A 812 -8.31 -19.85 -34.77
C VAL A 812 -8.62 -18.37 -34.99
N ILE A 813 -8.60 -17.92 -36.25
CA ILE A 813 -8.90 -16.53 -36.63
C ILE A 813 -10.30 -16.11 -36.17
N GLY A 814 -10.40 -14.95 -35.52
CA GLY A 814 -11.64 -14.42 -34.93
C GLY A 814 -12.16 -15.18 -33.71
N GLY A 815 -11.46 -16.25 -33.29
CA GLY A 815 -11.81 -17.11 -32.18
C GLY A 815 -13.19 -17.76 -32.33
N ASP A 816 -13.37 -18.64 -33.33
CA ASP A 816 -14.67 -19.23 -33.65
C ASP A 816 -15.25 -20.05 -32.47
N SER A 817 -16.42 -19.64 -31.99
CA SER A 817 -17.16 -20.31 -30.92
C SER A 817 -17.90 -21.57 -31.41
N LYS A 818 -18.11 -21.75 -32.71
CA LYS A 818 -18.81 -22.92 -33.28
C LYS A 818 -18.09 -24.24 -33.06
N ASN A 819 -16.78 -24.19 -32.86
CA ASN A 819 -15.92 -25.32 -32.56
C ASN A 819 -15.92 -25.68 -31.06
N CYS A 820 -16.53 -24.85 -30.20
CA CYS A 820 -16.75 -25.19 -28.80
C CYS A 820 -17.94 -26.14 -28.68
N SER A 821 -17.93 -27.04 -27.70
CA SER A 821 -19.05 -27.97 -27.47
C SER A 821 -20.34 -27.27 -27.02
N SER A 822 -20.25 -26.00 -26.62
CA SER A 822 -21.37 -25.10 -26.37
C SER A 822 -21.04 -23.71 -26.92
N PRO A 823 -21.32 -23.45 -28.22
CA PRO A 823 -21.06 -22.14 -28.83
C PRO A 823 -21.85 -21.02 -28.13
N ASP A 824 -23.06 -21.32 -27.68
CA ASP A 824 -23.95 -20.37 -27.01
C ASP A 824 -23.40 -19.89 -25.65
N ALA A 825 -22.67 -20.74 -24.92
CA ALA A 825 -22.02 -20.34 -23.67
C ALA A 825 -20.95 -19.26 -23.91
N VAL A 826 -20.10 -19.45 -24.94
CA VAL A 826 -19.09 -18.46 -25.34
C VAL A 826 -19.76 -17.19 -25.87
N ASN A 827 -20.76 -17.32 -26.73
CA ASN A 827 -21.47 -16.19 -27.32
C ASN A 827 -22.19 -15.33 -26.26
N LYS A 828 -22.75 -15.95 -25.21
CA LYS A 828 -23.39 -15.24 -24.10
C LYS A 828 -22.40 -14.42 -23.29
N VAL A 829 -21.23 -14.97 -22.96
CA VAL A 829 -20.18 -14.21 -22.25
C VAL A 829 -19.63 -13.08 -23.14
N ARG A 830 -19.46 -13.33 -24.45
CA ARG A 830 -19.09 -12.28 -25.43
C ARG A 830 -20.11 -11.14 -25.50
N GLN A 831 -21.41 -11.44 -25.42
CA GLN A 831 -22.44 -10.41 -25.35
C GLN A 831 -22.31 -9.58 -24.07
N HIS A 832 -22.13 -10.22 -22.91
CA HIS A 832 -21.91 -9.49 -21.65
C HIS A 832 -20.65 -8.63 -21.67
N ILE A 833 -19.54 -9.08 -22.28
CA ILE A 833 -18.32 -8.29 -22.48
C ILE A 833 -18.64 -7.02 -23.28
N VAL A 834 -19.36 -7.18 -24.39
CA VAL A 834 -19.83 -6.08 -25.23
C VAL A 834 -20.68 -5.08 -24.43
N ASP A 835 -21.69 -5.56 -23.70
CA ASP A 835 -22.64 -4.68 -22.98
C ASP A 835 -21.93 -3.81 -21.93
N HIS A 836 -20.93 -4.37 -21.22
CA HIS A 836 -20.12 -3.64 -20.25
C HIS A 836 -19.12 -2.69 -20.92
N MET A 837 -18.53 -3.07 -22.06
CA MET A 837 -17.66 -2.18 -22.83
C MET A 837 -18.41 -0.97 -23.39
N ASP A 838 -19.62 -1.17 -23.94
CA ASP A 838 -20.52 -0.10 -24.38
C ASP A 838 -20.83 0.87 -23.23
N LEU A 839 -21.17 0.34 -22.04
CA LEU A 839 -21.40 1.16 -20.84
C LEU A 839 -20.16 1.96 -20.42
N TRP A 840 -19.03 1.30 -20.13
CA TRP A 840 -17.84 1.95 -19.55
C TRP A 840 -17.18 2.94 -20.51
N LEU A 841 -17.21 2.68 -21.83
CA LEU A 841 -16.73 3.65 -22.83
C LEU A 841 -17.65 4.87 -22.94
N SER A 842 -18.96 4.72 -22.71
CA SER A 842 -19.90 5.85 -22.69
C SER A 842 -19.69 6.75 -21.47
N GLU A 843 -19.49 6.18 -20.28
CA GLU A 843 -19.19 6.90 -19.03
C GLU A 843 -17.89 7.71 -19.17
N CYS A 844 -16.86 7.09 -19.75
CA CYS A 844 -15.57 7.74 -20.03
C CYS A 844 -15.70 8.98 -20.93
N ARG A 845 -16.53 8.91 -21.97
CA ARG A 845 -16.80 10.06 -22.87
C ARG A 845 -17.63 11.15 -22.20
N GLY A 846 -18.46 10.82 -21.21
CA GLY A 846 -19.21 11.78 -20.40
C GLY A 846 -18.30 12.69 -19.57
N GLY A 847 -17.31 12.10 -18.89
CA GLY A 847 -16.36 12.86 -18.06
C GLY A 847 -15.54 13.90 -18.83
N ILE A 848 -15.04 13.53 -20.02
CA ILE A 848 -14.21 14.40 -20.88
C ILE A 848 -14.96 15.67 -21.35
N ARG A 849 -16.30 15.62 -21.45
CA ARG A 849 -17.12 16.80 -21.80
C ARG A 849 -17.44 17.72 -20.64
N SER A 850 -17.15 17.33 -19.39
CA SER A 850 -17.37 18.17 -18.19
C SER A 850 -16.15 19.01 -17.80
N SER A 851 -15.06 18.93 -18.57
CA SER A 851 -13.81 19.68 -18.38
C SER A 851 -13.47 20.63 -19.54
N MET A 852 -14.45 20.95 -20.39
CA MET A 852 -14.46 22.11 -21.30
C MET A 852 -15.55 23.09 -20.85
#